data_AF-Q8PSL8-F1
#
_entry.id   AF-Q8PSL8-F1
#
_cell.length_a   1.000
_cell.length_b   1.000
_cell.length_c   1.000
_cell.angle_alpha   90.00
_cell.angle_beta   90.00
_cell.angle_gamma   90.00
#
_symmetry.space_group_name_H-M   'P 1'
#
loop_
_entity.id
_entity.type
_entity.pdbx_description
1 polymer ?
#
loop_
_entity_poly.entity_id
_entity_poly.type
_entity_poly.pdbx_seq_one_letter_code
_entity_poly.pdbx_strand_id
1 'polypeptide(L)'
;MFFELQLSSKVFGQIVRNRIRAIPLCIDQEFDFEGTRYVIDHVDIIDSITVSKQTVPTQITWIFSLQNYTFFTVPYLQVKQGVTVRLVKGSDLEQNGPKASQPSKEFTVFPVFNVSMQVVAAQAGKGGPVQIRYAFDHVEYGILDALIPPAYKERIEKILASHQLTPTTIDLSSLSGLLNRPVTAINAGITCNSEGDLIAMRIEISADADLMPDFFTLDPVSLLNGCDWALLVDARIFTEEASTKIKDGLKNVSKFRLRRGPSVSWDPSGPAINVNLGGEAVDACPFFVDDIDMDVDVKIRAVLSVPPNTKKLRTHYHFNPSASNIVEEVACAVTAALLWPFVGLVMFDRGQIDLPKYLIGVFVHPLIRFVALVFAIETQGLSDDISRDLGRNCKKQDDENYECEDDFDFSLAGLGGRLELNNIKGIPQGPILSGTIANLRDFDIGQITSVNIAAFKWQVTGQCKSGFFITNQASIFIGVEPPAALCSARIVDDPLNEFTLVTGDNEITIQPGFKPDYVQNPYPCRIRLVTTHGVRTITIPPPREQTIQETQDLETGRLRAIASCYRWEKHFTPREKIRWLIDPPSDTEQYLQLWQIDVSNLQPGDRIRVEDQAGKRILSALPSETGIAGLTLLFEGKDAPSELSLELDGIINENQEPRKMEIRQTLYAHRSSVPAPLNLQRLSFDKDGKRNLLVYSSLHEEHKLDVSAPTVPVLQGLIAESEHIVEETQVIHREQQIASSITQHEKTLELLRPRLGNILAIGNPRIGELKKTLYVGMEQGGTLFDLSNPENPRELQKYEGKPWFEDTALSDRLLARHAPEKGKIEIFEAIASRII
;
A
#
# COMPACT_ATOMS: atom_id res chain seq x y z
N MET A 1 6.14 -40.47 20.00
CA MET A 1 6.91 -39.21 19.87
C MET A 1 5.95 -38.04 19.85
N PHE A 2 6.15 -37.07 20.75
CA PHE A 2 5.25 -35.93 20.90
C PHE A 2 5.96 -34.62 21.29
N PHE A 3 5.21 -33.53 21.16
CA PHE A 3 5.50 -32.22 21.76
C PHE A 3 4.34 -31.84 22.66
N GLU A 4 4.62 -31.27 23.82
CA GLU A 4 3.60 -30.69 24.69
C GLU A 4 3.95 -29.23 25.00
N LEU A 5 3.14 -28.32 24.46
CA LEU A 5 3.23 -26.90 24.71
C LEU A 5 2.20 -26.51 25.77
N GLN A 6 2.68 -25.87 26.82
CA GLN A 6 1.89 -25.29 27.88
C GLN A 6 1.94 -23.76 27.81
N LEU A 7 0.79 -23.11 28.00
CA LEU A 7 0.65 -21.67 28.08
C LEU A 7 -0.09 -21.30 29.36
N SER A 8 0.29 -20.19 29.99
CA SER A 8 -0.52 -19.60 31.05
C SER A 8 -1.88 -19.14 30.49
N SER A 9 -2.92 -19.21 31.31
CA SER A 9 -4.26 -18.75 30.93
C SER A 9 -4.32 -17.26 30.63
N LYS A 10 -3.46 -16.46 31.26
CA LYS A 10 -3.28 -15.05 30.95
C LYS A 10 -2.87 -14.85 29.48
N VAL A 11 -1.83 -15.57 29.04
CA VAL A 11 -1.34 -15.51 27.66
C VAL A 11 -2.38 -16.04 26.69
N PHE A 12 -2.86 -17.27 26.91
CA PHE A 12 -3.81 -17.89 26.01
C PHE A 12 -5.11 -17.07 25.92
N GLY A 13 -5.56 -16.55 27.06
CA GLY A 13 -6.69 -15.65 27.15
C GLY A 13 -6.48 -14.36 26.36
N GLN A 14 -5.31 -13.72 26.48
CA GLN A 14 -5.00 -12.53 25.67
C GLN A 14 -5.02 -12.82 24.17
N ILE A 15 -4.52 -14.00 23.74
CA ILE A 15 -4.55 -14.42 22.33
C ILE A 15 -6.00 -14.56 21.84
N VAL A 16 -6.85 -15.26 22.60
CA VAL A 16 -8.27 -15.45 22.24
C VAL A 16 -9.01 -14.11 22.28
N ARG A 17 -8.78 -13.28 23.31
CA ARG A 17 -9.34 -11.93 23.43
C ARG A 17 -9.01 -11.06 22.23
N ASN A 18 -7.75 -11.03 21.80
CA ASN A 18 -7.33 -10.28 20.62
C ASN A 18 -8.05 -10.75 19.35
N ARG A 19 -8.30 -12.06 19.22
CA ARG A 19 -9.08 -12.62 18.11
C ARG A 19 -10.54 -12.21 18.16
N ILE A 20 -11.14 -12.15 19.35
CA ILE A 20 -12.52 -11.67 19.53
C ILE A 20 -12.57 -10.16 19.25
N ARG A 21 -11.58 -9.36 19.68
CA ARG A 21 -11.47 -7.91 19.39
C ARG A 21 -11.33 -7.61 17.90
N ALA A 22 -10.76 -8.52 17.13
CA ALA A 22 -10.69 -8.40 15.68
C ALA A 22 -12.03 -8.63 14.97
N ILE A 23 -13.06 -9.13 15.65
CA ILE A 23 -14.40 -9.26 15.08
C ILE A 23 -15.12 -7.90 15.18
N PRO A 24 -15.56 -7.32 14.06
CA PRO A 24 -16.38 -6.12 14.08
C PRO A 24 -17.79 -6.46 14.61
N LEU A 25 -18.01 -6.30 15.92
CA LEU A 25 -19.30 -6.52 16.55
C LEU A 25 -20.22 -5.31 16.34
N CYS A 26 -20.96 -5.32 15.24
CA CYS A 26 -21.88 -4.25 14.88
C CYS A 26 -23.32 -4.67 15.13
N ILE A 27 -23.97 -4.12 16.16
CA ILE A 27 -25.31 -4.54 16.58
C ILE A 27 -26.31 -3.38 16.46
N ASP A 28 -27.08 -3.36 15.38
CA ASP A 28 -28.23 -2.46 15.21
C ASP A 28 -29.49 -3.13 15.79
N GLN A 29 -29.62 -3.11 17.12
CA GLN A 29 -30.80 -3.63 17.81
C GLN A 29 -31.32 -2.60 18.81
N GLU A 30 -32.64 -2.54 18.88
CA GLU A 30 -33.37 -1.68 19.77
C GLU A 30 -34.36 -2.51 20.58
N PHE A 31 -34.55 -2.13 21.83
CA PHE A 31 -35.47 -2.83 22.73
C PHE A 31 -36.01 -1.90 23.80
N ASP A 32 -37.22 -2.20 24.24
CA ASP A 32 -37.83 -1.49 25.35
C ASP A 32 -37.41 -2.15 26.66
N PHE A 33 -36.86 -1.34 27.56
CA PHE A 33 -36.47 -1.77 28.90
C PHE A 33 -36.98 -0.74 29.90
N GLU A 34 -37.79 -1.20 30.86
CA GLU A 34 -38.43 -0.32 31.86
C GLU A 34 -39.22 0.84 31.25
N GLY A 35 -39.90 0.60 30.11
CA GLY A 35 -40.69 1.63 29.41
C GLY A 35 -39.86 2.68 28.66
N THR A 36 -38.54 2.49 28.54
CA THR A 36 -37.66 3.35 27.74
C THR A 36 -37.05 2.55 26.59
N ARG A 37 -37.04 3.14 25.38
CA ARG A 37 -36.40 2.55 24.20
C ARG A 37 -34.89 2.74 24.26
N TYR A 38 -34.17 1.64 24.37
CA TYR A 38 -32.71 1.59 24.34
C TYR A 38 -32.20 1.05 23.01
N VAL A 39 -31.01 1.49 22.65
CA VAL A 39 -30.24 1.00 21.50
C VAL A 39 -28.90 0.50 22.02
N ILE A 40 -28.42 -0.62 21.49
CA ILE A 40 -27.05 -1.08 21.73
C ILE A 40 -26.11 -0.08 21.05
N ASP A 41 -25.28 0.60 21.84
CA ASP A 41 -24.32 1.56 21.33
C ASP A 41 -23.09 0.82 20.78
N HIS A 42 -22.31 0.23 21.69
CA HIS A 42 -21.14 -0.58 21.36
C HIS A 42 -20.93 -1.68 22.40
N VAL A 43 -19.99 -2.55 22.08
CA VAL A 43 -19.66 -3.74 22.86
C VAL A 43 -18.18 -3.70 23.19
N ASP A 44 -17.85 -3.63 24.48
CA ASP A 44 -16.48 -3.62 24.97
C ASP A 44 -16.04 -5.02 25.40
N ILE A 45 -14.91 -5.48 24.87
CA ILE A 45 -14.29 -6.73 25.28
C ILE A 45 -13.31 -6.43 26.43
N ILE A 46 -13.74 -6.75 27.65
CA ILE A 46 -13.01 -6.43 28.90
C ILE A 46 -11.95 -7.48 29.24
N ASP A 47 -11.07 -7.15 30.18
CA ASP A 47 -9.98 -8.02 30.65
C ASP A 47 -10.46 -9.05 31.67
N SER A 48 -11.58 -9.70 31.38
CA SER A 48 -12.12 -10.82 32.16
C SER A 48 -12.17 -12.03 31.23
N ILE A 49 -11.24 -12.96 31.42
CA ILE A 49 -11.23 -14.22 30.70
C ILE A 49 -11.03 -15.36 31.68
N THR A 50 -11.86 -16.39 31.54
CA THR A 50 -11.75 -17.60 32.34
C THR A 50 -11.66 -18.78 31.40
N VAL A 51 -10.81 -19.74 31.76
CA VAL A 51 -10.61 -20.96 31.01
C VAL A 51 -11.04 -22.12 31.89
N SER A 52 -11.80 -23.06 31.34
CA SER A 52 -12.30 -24.21 32.08
C SER A 52 -12.51 -25.41 31.16
N LYS A 53 -12.62 -26.61 31.74
CA LYS A 53 -13.13 -27.78 31.01
C LYS A 53 -14.65 -27.70 30.92
N GLN A 54 -15.20 -28.10 29.79
CA GLN A 54 -16.64 -28.32 29.66
C GLN A 54 -17.10 -29.37 30.68
N THR A 55 -18.17 -29.09 31.42
CA THR A 55 -18.66 -29.99 32.48
C THR A 55 -19.21 -31.30 31.93
N VAL A 56 -19.90 -31.27 30.80
CA VAL A 56 -20.44 -32.46 30.12
C VAL A 56 -19.68 -32.66 28.82
N PRO A 57 -18.86 -33.72 28.69
CA PRO A 57 -18.10 -34.00 27.48
C PRO A 57 -18.98 -34.11 26.22
N THR A 58 -18.76 -33.26 25.23
CA THR A 58 -19.42 -33.37 23.91
C THR A 58 -18.45 -33.38 22.72
N GLN A 59 -17.14 -33.20 22.94
CA GLN A 59 -16.16 -33.22 21.85
C GLN A 59 -15.85 -34.65 21.42
N ILE A 60 -16.00 -34.94 20.12
CA ILE A 60 -15.50 -36.20 19.54
C ILE A 60 -14.06 -36.00 19.09
N THR A 61 -13.12 -36.70 19.72
CA THR A 61 -11.70 -36.70 19.34
C THR A 61 -11.32 -38.05 18.74
N TRP A 62 -10.68 -38.02 17.58
CA TRP A 62 -10.19 -39.19 16.88
C TRP A 62 -8.69 -39.37 17.12
N ILE A 63 -8.28 -40.58 17.49
CA ILE A 63 -6.89 -40.97 17.76
C ILE A 63 -6.48 -42.07 16.77
N PHE A 64 -5.41 -41.79 16.03
CA PHE A 64 -4.77 -42.68 15.08
C PHE A 64 -3.55 -43.34 15.72
N SER A 65 -3.44 -44.66 15.53
CA SER A 65 -2.24 -45.45 15.85
C SER A 65 -1.88 -46.36 14.67
N LEU A 66 -0.69 -47.00 14.70
CA LEU A 66 -0.26 -47.95 13.65
C LEU A 66 -1.23 -49.12 13.44
N GLN A 67 -2.00 -49.48 14.47
CA GLN A 67 -2.80 -50.71 14.50
C GLN A 67 -4.32 -50.44 14.51
N ASN A 68 -4.76 -49.30 15.06
CA ASN A 68 -6.16 -49.01 15.31
C ASN A 68 -6.51 -47.54 15.07
N TYR A 69 -7.78 -47.32 14.73
CA TYR A 69 -8.42 -46.02 14.72
C TYR A 69 -9.52 -45.99 15.78
N THR A 70 -9.39 -45.11 16.77
CA THR A 70 -10.31 -45.04 17.92
C THR A 70 -10.83 -43.62 18.10
N PHE A 71 -12.00 -43.47 18.72
CA PHE A 71 -12.54 -42.17 19.08
C PHE A 71 -13.03 -42.17 20.52
N PHE A 72 -13.01 -40.98 21.11
CA PHE A 72 -13.46 -40.73 22.48
C PHE A 72 -14.37 -39.51 22.50
N THR A 73 -15.30 -39.48 23.44
CA THR A 73 -16.03 -38.25 23.79
C THR A 73 -15.34 -37.61 24.99
N VAL A 74 -14.80 -36.40 24.79
CA VAL A 74 -13.97 -35.67 25.77
C VAL A 74 -14.54 -34.27 26.00
N PRO A 75 -14.19 -33.58 27.10
CA PRO A 75 -14.63 -32.21 27.31
C PRO A 75 -13.89 -31.25 26.36
N TYR A 76 -14.62 -30.26 25.85
CA TYR A 76 -13.98 -29.09 25.22
C TYR A 76 -13.19 -28.28 26.24
N LEU A 77 -12.10 -27.64 25.79
CA LEU A 77 -11.57 -26.46 26.47
C LEU A 77 -12.58 -25.32 26.26
N GLN A 78 -13.09 -24.71 27.31
CA GLN A 78 -13.99 -23.58 27.22
C GLN A 78 -13.27 -22.29 27.59
N VAL A 79 -13.45 -21.28 26.75
CA VAL A 79 -12.99 -19.92 27.00
C VAL A 79 -14.20 -19.04 27.19
N LYS A 80 -14.32 -18.48 28.38
CA LYS A 80 -15.36 -17.55 28.79
C LYS A 80 -14.80 -16.14 28.73
N GLN A 81 -15.28 -15.31 27.82
CA GLN A 81 -14.82 -13.94 27.63
C GLN A 81 -15.85 -12.96 28.17
N GLY A 82 -15.46 -12.10 29.10
CA GLY A 82 -16.29 -11.01 29.59
C GLY A 82 -16.47 -9.92 28.54
N VAL A 83 -17.72 -9.51 28.35
CA VAL A 83 -18.11 -8.51 27.36
C VAL A 83 -19.10 -7.55 28.01
N THR A 84 -18.83 -6.25 27.93
CA THR A 84 -19.73 -5.21 28.43
C THR A 84 -20.51 -4.62 27.27
N VAL A 85 -21.83 -4.75 27.32
CA VAL A 85 -22.74 -4.16 26.35
C VAL A 85 -23.19 -2.81 26.89
N ARG A 86 -22.99 -1.76 26.09
CA ARG A 86 -23.37 -0.40 26.45
C ARG A 86 -24.64 0.01 25.74
N LEU A 87 -25.55 0.63 26.49
CA LEU A 87 -26.85 1.07 26.00
C LEU A 87 -27.00 2.58 26.09
N VAL A 88 -27.58 3.15 25.05
CA VAL A 88 -27.94 4.56 24.97
C VAL A 88 -29.45 4.68 24.75
N LYS A 89 -30.07 5.74 25.25
CA LYS A 89 -31.48 5.99 25.00
C LYS A 89 -31.66 6.46 23.56
N GLY A 90 -32.75 6.04 22.92
CA GLY A 90 -33.09 6.53 21.57
C GLY A 90 -33.17 8.06 21.49
N SER A 91 -33.72 8.70 22.53
CA SER A 91 -33.80 10.16 22.65
C SER A 91 -32.43 10.85 22.64
N ASP A 92 -31.44 10.25 23.29
CA ASP A 92 -30.11 10.86 23.45
C ASP A 92 -29.36 10.82 22.11
N LEU A 93 -29.58 9.77 21.32
CA LEU A 93 -29.07 9.64 19.95
C LEU A 93 -29.62 10.73 19.04
N GLU A 94 -30.93 11.03 19.13
CA GLU A 94 -31.55 12.11 18.36
C GLU A 94 -31.03 13.49 18.79
N GLN A 95 -30.84 13.70 20.10
CA GLN A 95 -30.35 14.97 20.63
C GLN A 95 -28.88 15.24 20.28
N ASN A 96 -28.03 14.22 20.35
CA ASN A 96 -26.57 14.37 20.18
C ASN A 96 -26.12 14.35 18.71
N GLY A 97 -26.95 13.84 17.80
CA GLY A 97 -26.68 13.88 16.37
C GLY A 97 -25.39 13.15 15.98
N PRO A 98 -24.40 13.84 15.37
CA PRO A 98 -23.10 13.24 15.01
C PRO A 98 -22.18 12.97 16.21
N LYS A 99 -22.46 13.51 17.38
CA LYS A 99 -21.64 13.30 18.57
C LYS A 99 -21.98 11.94 19.18
N ALA A 100 -20.97 11.26 19.72
CA ALA A 100 -21.19 10.04 20.50
C ALA A 100 -22.09 10.36 21.70
N SER A 101 -23.06 9.49 21.96
CA SER A 101 -23.92 9.60 23.14
C SER A 101 -23.27 8.87 24.32
N GLN A 102 -23.40 9.42 25.53
CA GLN A 102 -22.92 8.73 26.72
C GLN A 102 -23.79 7.52 27.03
N PRO A 103 -23.21 6.34 27.28
CA PRO A 103 -23.95 5.18 27.76
C PRO A 103 -24.74 5.51 29.02
N SER A 104 -25.97 5.05 29.05
CA SER A 104 -26.92 5.29 30.14
C SER A 104 -27.18 4.03 30.97
N LYS A 105 -26.91 2.86 30.40
CA LYS A 105 -26.91 1.56 31.09
C LYS A 105 -25.79 0.69 30.50
N GLU A 106 -25.21 -0.15 31.34
CA GLU A 106 -24.14 -1.07 30.98
C GLU A 106 -24.37 -2.41 31.65
N PHE A 107 -24.06 -3.49 30.95
CA PHE A 107 -24.28 -4.81 31.47
C PHE A 107 -23.23 -5.79 30.93
N THR A 108 -22.73 -6.67 31.81
CA THR A 108 -21.68 -7.62 31.46
C THR A 108 -22.28 -9.00 31.21
N VAL A 109 -21.95 -9.57 30.05
CA VAL A 109 -22.29 -10.94 29.66
C VAL A 109 -21.01 -11.71 29.35
N PHE A 110 -21.10 -13.03 29.29
CA PHE A 110 -19.95 -13.89 29.05
C PHE A 110 -20.23 -14.88 27.93
N PRO A 111 -19.94 -14.52 26.66
CA PRO A 111 -19.86 -15.50 25.59
C PRO A 111 -18.83 -16.59 25.90
N VAL A 112 -19.26 -17.84 25.73
CA VAL A 112 -18.47 -19.05 25.93
C VAL A 112 -18.12 -19.66 24.57
N PHE A 113 -16.83 -19.92 24.36
CA PHE A 113 -16.31 -20.55 23.16
C PHE A 113 -15.70 -21.90 23.48
N ASN A 114 -16.15 -22.94 22.78
CA ASN A 114 -15.52 -24.25 22.76
C ASN A 114 -14.27 -24.20 21.88
N VAL A 115 -13.14 -24.58 22.44
CA VAL A 115 -11.84 -24.66 21.79
C VAL A 115 -11.42 -26.12 21.67
N SER A 116 -11.03 -26.51 20.47
CA SER A 116 -10.52 -27.84 20.18
C SER A 116 -9.29 -27.77 19.31
N MET A 117 -8.45 -28.80 19.37
CA MET A 117 -7.28 -28.94 18.52
C MET A 117 -7.37 -30.27 17.79
N GLN A 118 -7.19 -30.24 16.47
CA GLN A 118 -7.35 -31.42 15.61
C GLN A 118 -6.33 -31.41 14.47
N VAL A 119 -6.01 -32.60 13.95
CA VAL A 119 -5.23 -32.76 12.73
C VAL A 119 -6.18 -32.72 11.53
N VAL A 120 -5.95 -31.81 10.58
CA VAL A 120 -6.77 -31.68 9.38
C VAL A 120 -6.35 -32.72 8.34
N ALA A 121 -7.33 -33.36 7.71
CA ALA A 121 -7.12 -34.34 6.65
C ALA A 121 -6.24 -35.54 7.05
N ALA A 122 -6.22 -35.91 8.33
CA ALA A 122 -5.61 -37.15 8.79
C ALA A 122 -6.29 -38.33 8.08
N GLN A 123 -5.62 -38.90 7.08
CA GLN A 123 -6.02 -40.15 6.46
C GLN A 123 -5.18 -41.28 7.08
N ALA A 124 -5.65 -42.52 7.02
CA ALA A 124 -5.01 -43.68 7.62
C ALA A 124 -3.47 -43.69 7.37
N GLY A 125 -2.70 -43.29 8.38
CA GLY A 125 -1.23 -43.23 8.35
C GLY A 125 -0.59 -42.03 7.66
N LYS A 126 -1.36 -41.08 7.11
CA LYS A 126 -0.85 -39.82 6.54
C LYS A 126 -1.29 -38.67 7.44
N GLY A 127 -0.37 -38.23 8.31
CA GLY A 127 -0.60 -37.09 9.19
C GLY A 127 -0.90 -35.80 8.42
N GLY A 128 -1.23 -34.74 9.15
CA GLY A 128 -1.63 -33.45 8.56
C GLY A 128 -1.24 -32.24 9.41
N PRO A 129 -1.62 -31.03 8.97
CA PRO A 129 -1.43 -29.82 9.75
C PRO A 129 -2.37 -29.81 10.96
N VAL A 130 -1.92 -29.20 12.06
CA VAL A 130 -2.73 -29.06 13.28
C VAL A 130 -3.48 -27.73 13.25
N GLN A 131 -4.77 -27.76 13.60
CA GLN A 131 -5.59 -26.57 13.74
C GLN A 131 -6.22 -26.48 15.12
N ILE A 132 -6.14 -25.29 15.72
CA ILE A 132 -6.98 -24.87 16.84
C ILE A 132 -8.25 -24.27 16.26
N ARG A 133 -9.40 -24.79 16.67
CA ARG A 133 -10.73 -24.36 16.22
C ARG A 133 -11.49 -23.79 17.40
N TYR A 134 -12.25 -22.74 17.12
CA TYR A 134 -13.08 -22.04 18.08
C TYR A 134 -14.52 -22.12 17.58
N ALA A 135 -15.44 -22.53 18.44
CA ALA A 135 -16.86 -22.58 18.16
C ALA A 135 -17.61 -21.87 19.28
N PHE A 136 -18.51 -20.96 18.91
CA PHE A 136 -19.44 -20.37 19.88
C PHE A 136 -20.34 -21.47 20.46
N ASP A 137 -20.51 -21.48 21.78
CA ASP A 137 -21.33 -22.46 22.49
C ASP A 137 -22.63 -21.81 23.00
N HIS A 138 -22.52 -20.85 23.92
CA HIS A 138 -23.65 -20.12 24.49
C HIS A 138 -23.19 -18.78 25.10
N VAL A 139 -24.14 -17.97 25.60
CA VAL A 139 -23.84 -16.80 26.44
C VAL A 139 -24.30 -17.04 27.87
N GLU A 140 -23.43 -16.80 28.83
CA GLU A 140 -23.85 -16.67 30.23
C GLU A 140 -24.22 -15.22 30.54
N TYR A 141 -25.48 -14.98 30.90
CA TYR A 141 -26.02 -13.64 31.22
C TYR A 141 -25.87 -13.26 32.71
N GLY A 142 -25.43 -14.18 33.57
CA GLY A 142 -25.26 -13.93 35.00
C GLY A 142 -26.54 -13.41 35.67
N ILE A 143 -26.42 -12.35 36.47
CA ILE A 143 -27.55 -11.73 37.19
C ILE A 143 -28.63 -11.13 36.27
N LEU A 144 -28.32 -10.92 34.99
CA LEU A 144 -29.21 -10.32 34.00
C LEU A 144 -30.10 -11.35 33.32
N ASP A 145 -29.88 -12.63 33.57
CA ASP A 145 -30.59 -13.71 32.91
C ASP A 145 -32.12 -13.58 33.08
N ALA A 146 -32.58 -13.16 34.26
CA ALA A 146 -34.01 -12.94 34.51
C ALA A 146 -34.58 -11.65 33.89
N LEU A 147 -33.72 -10.69 33.51
CA LEU A 147 -34.11 -9.34 33.08
C LEU A 147 -34.20 -9.21 31.55
N ILE A 148 -33.46 -10.04 30.80
CA ILE A 148 -33.44 -10.01 29.34
C ILE A 148 -34.47 -11.02 28.81
N PRO A 149 -35.47 -10.61 28.01
CA PRO A 149 -36.46 -11.54 27.50
C PRO A 149 -35.84 -12.61 26.58
N PRO A 150 -36.36 -13.85 26.57
CA PRO A 150 -35.77 -14.98 25.83
C PRO A 150 -35.54 -14.70 24.33
N ALA A 151 -36.47 -14.01 23.67
CA ALA A 151 -36.34 -13.67 22.25
C ALA A 151 -35.14 -12.76 21.94
N TYR A 152 -34.70 -11.93 22.90
CA TYR A 152 -33.51 -11.10 22.73
C TYR A 152 -32.23 -11.91 22.97
N LYS A 153 -32.23 -12.83 23.93
CA LYS A 153 -31.11 -13.75 24.14
C LYS A 153 -30.83 -14.58 22.89
N GLU A 154 -31.88 -15.20 22.33
CA GLU A 154 -31.78 -16.00 21.10
C GLU A 154 -31.22 -15.18 19.93
N ARG A 155 -31.60 -13.90 19.81
CA ARG A 155 -31.04 -13.00 18.79
C ARG A 155 -29.56 -12.71 19.03
N ILE A 156 -29.16 -12.42 20.27
CA ILE A 156 -27.75 -12.16 20.63
C ILE A 156 -26.90 -13.39 20.33
N GLU A 157 -27.34 -14.57 20.76
CA GLU A 157 -26.64 -15.83 20.50
C GLU A 157 -26.54 -16.12 19.01
N LYS A 158 -27.59 -15.86 18.22
CA LYS A 158 -27.56 -16.01 16.77
C LYS A 158 -26.57 -15.06 16.10
N ILE A 159 -26.46 -13.82 16.56
CA ILE A 159 -25.47 -12.85 16.07
C ILE A 159 -24.06 -13.32 16.42
N LEU A 160 -23.81 -13.77 17.65
CA LEU A 160 -22.48 -14.26 18.03
C LEU A 160 -22.10 -15.54 17.29
N ALA A 161 -23.05 -16.46 17.12
CA ALA A 161 -22.86 -17.70 16.36
C ALA A 161 -22.57 -17.46 14.87
N SER A 162 -23.05 -16.35 14.28
CA SER A 162 -22.74 -16.01 12.88
C SER A 162 -21.31 -15.52 12.68
N HIS A 163 -20.62 -15.08 13.75
CA HIS A 163 -19.24 -14.63 13.68
C HIS A 163 -18.29 -15.77 14.02
N GLN A 164 -17.83 -16.50 13.00
CA GLN A 164 -16.88 -17.59 13.18
C GLN A 164 -15.46 -17.06 13.35
N LEU A 165 -14.83 -17.43 14.46
CA LEU A 165 -13.40 -17.22 14.68
C LEU A 165 -12.60 -18.12 13.75
N THR A 166 -11.76 -17.53 12.90
CA THR A 166 -10.91 -18.28 11.97
C THR A 166 -10.00 -19.26 12.72
N PRO A 167 -9.96 -20.55 12.32
CA PRO A 167 -9.05 -21.51 12.91
C PRO A 167 -7.59 -21.05 12.86
N THR A 168 -6.81 -21.44 13.87
CA THR A 168 -5.36 -21.18 13.91
C THR A 168 -4.63 -22.42 13.46
N THR A 169 -3.92 -22.34 12.33
CA THR A 169 -3.01 -23.41 11.92
C THR A 169 -1.72 -23.30 12.71
N ILE A 170 -1.32 -24.38 13.38
CA ILE A 170 0.00 -24.48 14.01
C ILE A 170 0.98 -24.92 12.92
N ASP A 171 1.97 -24.08 12.64
CA ASP A 171 3.00 -24.39 11.67
C ASP A 171 4.01 -25.40 12.25
N LEU A 172 4.06 -26.60 11.66
CA LEU A 172 5.02 -27.65 11.98
C LEU A 172 6.17 -27.70 10.97
N SER A 173 6.26 -26.75 10.03
CA SER A 173 7.32 -26.70 9.02
C SER A 173 8.71 -26.57 9.64
N SER A 174 8.83 -25.81 10.74
CA SER A 174 10.07 -25.72 11.52
C SER A 174 10.51 -27.09 12.05
N LEU A 175 9.55 -27.96 12.41
CA LEU A 175 9.83 -29.34 12.82
C LEU A 175 10.16 -30.26 11.64
N SER A 176 9.56 -30.01 10.48
CA SER A 176 9.88 -30.75 9.24
C SER A 176 11.32 -30.49 8.78
N GLY A 177 11.76 -29.24 8.89
CA GLY A 177 13.17 -28.90 8.76
C GLY A 177 14.00 -29.69 9.77
N LEU A 178 13.63 -29.64 11.07
CA LEU A 178 14.36 -30.23 12.19
C LEU A 178 14.72 -31.70 12.00
N LEU A 179 13.75 -32.52 11.60
CA LEU A 179 13.95 -33.96 11.42
C LEU A 179 14.54 -34.30 10.05
N ASN A 180 14.79 -33.30 9.18
CA ASN A 180 15.17 -33.51 7.78
C ASN A 180 14.22 -34.48 7.05
N ARG A 181 12.96 -34.48 7.47
CA ARG A 181 11.85 -35.24 6.89
C ARG A 181 10.56 -34.46 7.14
N PRO A 182 9.56 -34.56 6.25
CA PRO A 182 8.24 -34.00 6.52
C PRO A 182 7.72 -34.48 7.88
N VAL A 183 7.48 -33.53 8.79
CA VAL A 183 6.81 -33.79 10.06
C VAL A 183 5.35 -33.48 9.86
N THR A 184 4.54 -34.51 10.04
CA THR A 184 3.09 -34.38 10.02
C THR A 184 2.57 -34.84 11.37
N ALA A 185 1.61 -34.08 11.93
CA ALA A 185 0.95 -34.52 13.15
C ALA A 185 0.02 -35.68 12.83
N ILE A 186 0.03 -36.68 13.69
CA ILE A 186 -0.84 -37.86 13.61
C ILE A 186 -2.01 -37.69 14.58
N ASN A 187 -1.74 -37.18 15.79
CA ASN A 187 -2.74 -36.83 16.79
C ASN A 187 -2.48 -35.43 17.36
N ALA A 188 -3.54 -34.77 17.84
CA ALA A 188 -3.44 -33.48 18.50
C ALA A 188 -4.57 -33.36 19.55
N GLY A 189 -4.28 -32.72 20.69
CA GLY A 189 -5.26 -32.45 21.74
C GLY A 189 -4.94 -31.18 22.52
N ILE A 190 -6.00 -30.50 23.00
CA ILE A 190 -5.88 -29.31 23.86
C ILE A 190 -6.76 -29.50 25.10
N THR A 191 -6.27 -29.06 26.25
CA THR A 191 -6.95 -29.17 27.56
C THR A 191 -6.47 -28.05 28.48
N CYS A 192 -7.07 -27.93 29.66
CA CYS A 192 -6.58 -27.10 30.77
C CYS A 192 -6.56 -27.89 32.09
N ASN A 193 -6.08 -27.29 33.17
CA ASN A 193 -6.27 -27.83 34.52
C ASN A 193 -7.59 -27.34 35.15
N SER A 194 -7.97 -27.94 36.28
CA SER A 194 -9.20 -27.58 37.01
C SER A 194 -9.21 -26.14 37.53
N GLU A 195 -8.04 -25.57 37.83
CA GLU A 195 -7.90 -24.16 38.25
C GLU A 195 -8.02 -23.18 37.09
N GLY A 196 -7.88 -23.64 35.84
CA GLY A 196 -8.01 -22.80 34.65
C GLY A 196 -6.86 -21.81 34.44
N ASP A 197 -5.72 -22.03 35.08
CA ASP A 197 -4.54 -21.16 34.99
C ASP A 197 -3.50 -21.65 33.95
N LEU A 198 -3.67 -22.87 33.44
CA LEU A 198 -2.78 -23.55 32.51
C LEU A 198 -3.57 -24.16 31.35
N ILE A 199 -3.07 -23.96 30.13
CA ILE A 199 -3.53 -24.65 28.91
C ILE A 199 -2.42 -25.56 28.44
N ALA A 200 -2.72 -26.85 28.20
CA ALA A 200 -1.81 -27.82 27.63
C ALA A 200 -2.27 -28.23 26.23
N MET A 201 -1.34 -28.16 25.27
CA MET A 201 -1.51 -28.54 23.87
C MET A 201 -0.50 -29.63 23.54
N ARG A 202 -0.98 -30.79 23.11
CA ARG A 202 -0.13 -31.93 22.76
C ARG A 202 -0.27 -32.29 21.30
N ILE A 203 0.86 -32.49 20.63
CA ILE A 203 0.96 -32.86 19.21
C ILE A 203 1.82 -34.12 19.11
N GLU A 204 1.28 -35.17 18.52
CA GLU A 204 2.00 -36.43 18.30
C GLU A 204 2.41 -36.56 16.84
N ILE A 205 3.64 -37.01 16.61
CA ILE A 205 4.25 -37.11 15.27
C ILE A 205 4.68 -38.54 14.92
N SER A 206 4.51 -39.49 15.84
CA SER A 206 4.66 -40.92 15.56
C SER A 206 3.37 -41.67 15.86
N ALA A 207 3.21 -42.82 15.24
CA ALA A 207 1.98 -43.60 15.30
C ALA A 207 1.94 -44.58 16.50
N ASP A 208 2.94 -44.49 17.38
CA ASP A 208 2.94 -45.03 18.74
C ASP A 208 2.23 -43.99 19.62
N ALA A 209 0.89 -44.00 19.53
CA ALA A 209 0.04 -42.97 20.12
C ALA A 209 0.06 -43.03 21.65
N ASP A 210 0.50 -41.94 22.29
CA ASP A 210 0.49 -41.76 23.75
C ASP A 210 -0.68 -40.84 24.18
N LEU A 211 -1.41 -40.23 23.24
CA LEU A 211 -2.52 -39.32 23.51
C LEU A 211 -3.80 -40.12 23.82
N MET A 212 -4.02 -40.36 25.11
CA MET A 212 -5.14 -41.13 25.64
C MET A 212 -6.23 -40.21 26.24
N PRO A 213 -7.44 -40.73 26.52
CA PRO A 213 -8.53 -39.96 27.14
C PRO A 213 -8.12 -39.21 28.41
N ASP A 214 -7.20 -39.79 29.19
CA ASP A 214 -6.64 -39.23 30.42
C ASP A 214 -6.02 -37.84 30.22
N PHE A 215 -5.45 -37.55 29.04
CA PHE A 215 -4.94 -36.21 28.74
C PHE A 215 -6.04 -35.14 28.80
N PHE A 216 -7.26 -35.47 28.37
CA PHE A 216 -8.38 -34.54 28.34
C PHE A 216 -9.14 -34.48 29.67
N THR A 217 -9.19 -35.59 30.40
CA THR A 217 -9.99 -35.71 31.62
C THR A 217 -9.20 -35.35 32.87
N LEU A 218 -7.96 -35.81 32.99
CA LEU A 218 -7.09 -35.52 34.14
C LEU A 218 -6.49 -34.12 34.03
N ASP A 219 -6.02 -33.60 35.15
CA ASP A 219 -5.34 -32.32 35.19
C ASP A 219 -3.89 -32.47 34.69
N PRO A 220 -3.49 -31.66 33.69
CA PRO A 220 -2.11 -31.68 33.20
C PRO A 220 -1.16 -31.24 34.30
N VAL A 221 -0.02 -31.93 34.40
CA VAL A 221 1.08 -31.52 35.29
C VAL A 221 1.66 -30.21 34.77
N SER A 222 1.71 -29.17 35.62
CA SER A 222 2.25 -27.88 35.21
C SER A 222 3.75 -27.94 34.94
N LEU A 223 4.13 -27.55 33.73
CA LEU A 223 5.51 -27.42 33.24
C LEU A 223 5.95 -25.95 33.22
N LEU A 224 5.03 -25.00 33.45
CA LEU A 224 5.28 -23.55 33.35
C LEU A 224 6.32 -23.05 34.34
N ASN A 225 6.35 -23.58 35.57
CA ASN A 225 7.30 -23.19 36.61
C ASN A 225 7.43 -21.65 36.79
N GLY A 226 6.30 -20.94 36.77
CA GLY A 226 6.23 -19.47 36.88
C GLY A 226 6.50 -18.70 35.58
N CYS A 227 6.71 -19.38 34.46
CA CYS A 227 6.88 -18.78 33.13
C CYS A 227 5.54 -18.63 32.40
N ASP A 228 5.53 -17.84 31.32
CA ASP A 228 4.35 -17.64 30.48
C ASP A 228 4.04 -18.86 29.60
N TRP A 229 5.10 -19.58 29.19
CA TRP A 229 5.03 -20.77 28.35
C TRP A 229 6.05 -21.83 28.77
N ALA A 230 5.77 -23.09 28.44
CA ALA A 230 6.70 -24.20 28.53
C ALA A 230 6.50 -25.22 27.40
N LEU A 231 7.57 -25.80 26.89
CA LEU A 231 7.56 -26.81 25.83
C LEU A 231 8.33 -28.04 26.28
N LEU A 232 7.64 -29.17 26.40
CA LEU A 232 8.25 -30.48 26.55
C LEU A 232 8.45 -31.13 25.18
N VAL A 233 9.68 -31.55 24.92
CA VAL A 233 10.06 -32.32 23.72
C VAL A 233 10.34 -33.75 24.13
N ASP A 234 9.67 -34.72 23.53
CA ASP A 234 9.90 -36.14 23.81
C ASP A 234 11.35 -36.55 23.52
N ALA A 235 11.98 -37.21 24.50
CA ALA A 235 13.37 -37.63 24.43
C ALA A 235 13.70 -38.49 23.21
N ARG A 236 12.74 -39.33 22.80
CA ARG A 236 12.89 -40.23 21.65
C ARG A 236 13.17 -39.47 20.36
N ILE A 237 12.61 -38.27 20.21
CA ILE A 237 12.77 -37.43 19.02
C ILE A 237 14.24 -37.16 18.76
N PHE A 238 15.02 -36.80 19.78
CA PHE A 238 16.43 -36.53 19.59
C PHE A 238 17.31 -37.76 19.81
N THR A 239 16.98 -38.72 20.69
CA THR A 239 17.83 -39.91 20.87
C THR A 239 17.84 -40.82 19.63
N GLU A 240 16.70 -41.00 18.95
CA GLU A 240 16.61 -41.83 17.74
C GLU A 240 17.25 -41.14 16.52
N GLU A 241 17.00 -39.83 16.34
CA GLU A 241 17.61 -39.03 15.28
C GLU A 241 19.13 -38.91 15.48
N ALA A 242 19.59 -38.71 16.71
CA ALA A 242 21.00 -38.72 17.08
C ALA A 242 21.67 -40.03 16.67
N SER A 243 21.08 -41.15 17.10
CA SER A 243 21.61 -42.47 16.81
C SER A 243 21.70 -42.72 15.30
N THR A 244 20.68 -42.31 14.55
CA THR A 244 20.62 -42.47 13.09
C THR A 244 21.70 -41.64 12.41
N LYS A 245 21.80 -40.35 12.74
CA LYS A 245 22.76 -39.43 12.12
C LYS A 245 24.21 -39.80 12.43
N ILE A 246 24.53 -40.14 13.67
CA ILE A 246 25.88 -40.61 14.04
C ILE A 246 26.21 -41.86 13.23
N LYS A 247 25.29 -42.84 13.19
CA LYS A 247 25.52 -44.09 12.46
C LYS A 247 25.72 -43.84 10.97
N ASP A 248 24.93 -42.97 10.36
CA ASP A 248 25.04 -42.63 8.93
C ASP A 248 26.33 -41.89 8.61
N GLY A 249 26.78 -40.99 9.48
CA GLY A 249 28.03 -40.28 9.27
C GLY A 249 29.28 -41.15 9.39
N LEU A 250 29.25 -42.14 10.28
CA LEU A 250 30.38 -43.06 10.46
C LEU A 250 30.46 -44.15 9.38
N LYS A 251 29.42 -44.33 8.55
CA LYS A 251 29.41 -45.39 7.51
C LYS A 251 30.47 -45.20 6.43
N ASN A 252 30.86 -43.96 6.14
CA ASN A 252 31.71 -43.61 4.99
C ASN A 252 33.12 -43.16 5.40
N VAL A 253 33.53 -43.43 6.64
CA VAL A 253 34.82 -43.00 7.16
C VAL A 253 35.84 -44.09 6.93
N SER A 254 36.87 -43.80 6.12
CA SER A 254 37.93 -44.74 5.77
C SER A 254 38.82 -45.11 6.98
N LYS A 255 39.09 -44.14 7.86
CA LYS A 255 39.99 -44.25 9.03
C LYS A 255 39.32 -44.68 10.33
N PHE A 256 38.02 -45.01 10.33
CA PHE A 256 37.30 -45.39 11.54
C PHE A 256 36.22 -46.41 11.26
N ARG A 257 36.28 -47.54 11.97
CA ARG A 257 35.30 -48.61 11.87
C ARG A 257 34.47 -48.68 13.13
N LEU A 258 33.17 -48.40 13.01
CA LEU A 258 32.23 -48.56 14.13
C LEU A 258 32.06 -50.05 14.50
N ARG A 259 32.45 -50.41 15.73
CA ARG A 259 32.38 -51.79 16.28
C ARG A 259 31.19 -52.00 17.22
N ARG A 260 30.80 -50.96 17.97
CA ARG A 260 29.71 -50.96 18.96
C ARG A 260 29.01 -49.60 19.01
N GLY A 261 27.69 -49.58 19.18
CA GLY A 261 26.90 -48.34 19.22
C GLY A 261 26.57 -47.79 17.82
N PRO A 262 26.23 -46.50 17.68
CA PRO A 262 26.07 -45.53 18.77
C PRO A 262 24.88 -45.85 19.66
N SER A 263 25.09 -45.80 20.98
CA SER A 263 24.03 -45.83 21.98
C SER A 263 23.80 -44.40 22.45
N VAL A 264 22.58 -43.89 22.26
CA VAL A 264 22.20 -42.53 22.65
C VAL A 264 21.15 -42.62 23.75
N SER A 265 21.35 -41.87 24.83
CA SER A 265 20.43 -41.82 25.96
C SER A 265 20.23 -40.39 26.45
N TRP A 266 19.07 -40.15 27.04
CA TRP A 266 18.72 -38.89 27.68
C TRP A 266 19.02 -38.96 29.18
N ASP A 267 19.73 -37.96 29.71
CA ASP A 267 19.98 -37.77 31.14
C ASP A 267 19.23 -36.53 31.64
N PRO A 268 18.15 -36.71 32.42
CA PRO A 268 17.35 -35.60 32.91
C PRO A 268 18.02 -34.80 34.03
N SER A 269 19.04 -35.34 34.70
CA SER A 269 19.67 -34.69 35.86
C SER A 269 20.52 -33.47 35.49
N GLY A 270 21.13 -33.50 34.31
CA GLY A 270 21.94 -32.42 33.76
C GLY A 270 21.51 -32.13 32.32
N PRO A 271 20.22 -31.85 32.06
CA PRO A 271 19.51 -31.99 30.77
C PRO A 271 20.43 -32.29 29.58
N ALA A 272 20.85 -33.55 29.47
CA ALA A 272 21.97 -33.94 28.61
C ALA A 272 21.63 -35.11 27.70
N ILE A 273 22.25 -35.09 26.54
CA ILE A 273 22.30 -36.24 25.63
C ILE A 273 23.65 -36.92 25.83
N ASN A 274 23.63 -38.21 26.19
CA ASN A 274 24.81 -39.04 26.30
C ASN A 274 24.91 -39.96 25.09
N VAL A 275 26.05 -39.89 24.41
CA VAL A 275 26.40 -40.75 23.28
C VAL A 275 27.56 -41.63 23.70
N ASN A 276 27.40 -42.94 23.51
CA ASN A 276 28.46 -43.92 23.71
C ASN A 276 28.64 -44.73 22.43
N LEU A 277 29.86 -44.78 21.91
CA LEU A 277 30.21 -45.61 20.76
C LEU A 277 31.59 -46.21 20.98
N GLY A 278 31.78 -47.41 20.43
CA GLY A 278 33.06 -48.09 20.39
C GLY A 278 33.42 -48.35 18.93
N GLY A 279 34.64 -48.04 18.55
CA GLY A 279 35.12 -48.30 17.19
C GLY A 279 36.61 -48.54 17.17
N GLU A 280 37.13 -48.70 15.96
CA GLU A 280 38.52 -49.01 15.69
C GLU A 280 39.05 -47.94 14.74
N ALA A 281 40.08 -47.21 15.16
CA ALA A 281 40.81 -46.29 14.31
C ALA A 281 41.76 -47.10 13.42
N VAL A 282 41.57 -47.00 12.10
CA VAL A 282 42.32 -47.75 11.10
C VAL A 282 43.60 -47.00 10.75
N ASP A 283 44.72 -47.71 10.72
CA ASP A 283 46.07 -47.17 10.46
C ASP A 283 46.49 -46.04 11.42
N ALA A 284 46.19 -46.19 12.72
CA ALA A 284 46.39 -45.14 13.72
C ALA A 284 47.87 -44.88 14.06
N CYS A 285 48.72 -45.90 13.96
CA CYS A 285 50.17 -45.76 14.17
C CYS A 285 50.96 -46.37 13.00
N PRO A 286 51.78 -45.58 12.28
CA PRO A 286 52.65 -46.11 11.25
C PRO A 286 53.83 -46.85 11.89
N PHE A 287 53.92 -48.17 11.68
CA PHE A 287 55.08 -48.98 12.08
C PHE A 287 55.77 -49.57 10.85
N PHE A 288 57.07 -49.88 10.97
CA PHE A 288 57.95 -50.21 9.84
C PHE A 288 57.59 -51.49 9.05
N VAL A 289 56.50 -52.20 9.39
CA VAL A 289 56.13 -53.46 8.73
C VAL A 289 54.63 -53.56 8.43
N ASP A 290 53.74 -53.06 9.30
CA ASP A 290 52.29 -52.93 9.08
C ASP A 290 51.72 -51.83 10.01
N ASP A 291 50.65 -51.16 9.58
CA ASP A 291 49.95 -50.13 10.35
C ASP A 291 49.10 -50.77 11.48
N ILE A 292 49.02 -50.12 12.66
CA ILE A 292 48.31 -50.65 13.83
C ILE A 292 46.91 -50.03 13.96
N ASP A 293 45.89 -50.88 13.95
CA ASP A 293 44.51 -50.52 14.30
C ASP A 293 44.34 -50.36 15.83
N MET A 294 43.58 -49.35 16.27
CA MET A 294 43.37 -49.07 17.69
C MET A 294 41.88 -49.06 18.07
N ASP A 295 41.50 -49.85 19.07
CA ASP A 295 40.16 -49.80 19.68
C ASP A 295 39.99 -48.51 20.51
N VAL A 296 38.87 -47.82 20.31
CA VAL A 296 38.52 -46.56 20.99
C VAL A 296 37.08 -46.63 21.51
N ASP A 297 36.92 -46.32 22.78
CA ASP A 297 35.63 -46.00 23.38
C ASP A 297 35.46 -44.49 23.50
N VAL A 298 34.40 -43.96 22.88
CA VAL A 298 34.08 -42.53 22.87
C VAL A 298 32.81 -42.29 23.66
N LYS A 299 32.91 -41.42 24.67
CA LYS A 299 31.78 -40.91 25.44
C LYS A 299 31.65 -39.41 25.23
N ILE A 300 30.47 -39.00 24.76
CA ILE A 300 30.14 -37.60 24.53
C ILE A 300 28.92 -37.26 25.39
N ARG A 301 29.02 -36.17 26.15
CA ARG A 301 27.89 -35.61 26.90
C ARG A 301 27.61 -34.21 26.40
N ALA A 302 26.43 -34.01 25.82
CA ALA A 302 25.95 -32.69 25.38
C ALA A 302 24.92 -32.16 26.38
N VAL A 303 25.32 -31.22 27.22
CA VAL A 303 24.50 -30.58 28.27
C VAL A 303 23.81 -29.35 27.71
N LEU A 304 22.50 -29.25 27.89
CA LEU A 304 21.69 -28.11 27.46
C LEU A 304 21.48 -27.14 28.63
N SER A 305 21.66 -25.84 28.39
CA SER A 305 21.51 -24.80 29.41
C SER A 305 21.03 -23.47 28.80
N VAL A 306 20.51 -22.56 29.62
CA VAL A 306 20.17 -21.19 29.22
C VAL A 306 21.02 -20.25 30.05
N PRO A 307 22.04 -19.60 29.47
CA PRO A 307 22.88 -18.66 30.22
C PRO A 307 22.04 -17.48 30.74
N PRO A 308 22.34 -16.96 31.95
CA PRO A 308 21.58 -15.84 32.50
C PRO A 308 21.58 -14.63 31.55
N ASN A 309 20.40 -14.05 31.34
CA ASN A 309 20.17 -12.84 30.54
C ASN A 309 20.51 -12.91 29.04
N THR A 310 20.85 -14.08 28.49
CA THR A 310 21.16 -14.18 27.06
C THR A 310 19.94 -14.50 26.20
N LYS A 311 18.95 -15.20 26.77
CA LYS A 311 17.80 -15.79 26.04
C LYS A 311 18.22 -16.76 24.92
N LYS A 312 19.48 -17.22 24.97
CA LYS A 312 20.07 -18.17 24.02
C LYS A 312 20.06 -19.55 24.61
N LEU A 313 19.92 -20.58 23.76
CA LEU A 313 20.26 -21.93 24.22
C LEU A 313 21.76 -22.11 24.12
N ARG A 314 22.37 -22.57 25.21
CA ARG A 314 23.76 -23.03 25.22
C ARG A 314 23.81 -24.54 25.27
N THR A 315 24.58 -25.13 24.36
CA THR A 315 25.00 -26.53 24.45
C THR A 315 26.47 -26.62 24.85
N HIS A 316 26.75 -27.33 25.94
CA HIS A 316 28.10 -27.63 26.40
C HIS A 316 28.42 -29.11 26.12
N TYR A 317 29.45 -29.36 25.32
CA TYR A 317 29.92 -30.69 24.96
C TYR A 317 31.12 -31.05 25.81
N HIS A 318 31.04 -32.21 26.46
CA HIS A 318 32.15 -32.83 27.18
C HIS A 318 32.52 -34.16 26.54
N PHE A 319 33.80 -34.30 26.17
CA PHE A 319 34.36 -35.50 25.57
C PHE A 319 35.27 -36.19 26.58
N ASN A 320 34.99 -37.47 26.88
CA ASN A 320 35.84 -38.27 27.78
C ASN A 320 36.36 -39.51 27.03
N PRO A 321 37.58 -39.44 26.47
CA PRO A 321 38.23 -40.58 25.85
C PRO A 321 38.90 -41.46 26.92
N SER A 322 38.47 -42.71 27.06
CA SER A 322 39.15 -43.67 27.93
C SER A 322 40.22 -44.43 27.14
N ALA A 323 41.39 -43.82 26.95
CA ALA A 323 42.61 -44.51 26.52
C ALA A 323 43.82 -43.97 27.32
N SER A 324 44.87 -44.78 27.51
CA SER A 324 46.05 -44.47 28.31
C SER A 324 47.22 -44.00 27.44
N ASN A 325 47.83 -42.85 27.76
CA ASN A 325 49.12 -42.27 27.30
C ASN A 325 49.54 -42.31 25.82
N ILE A 326 48.76 -42.86 24.89
CA ILE A 326 48.75 -42.58 23.43
C ILE A 326 47.63 -41.56 23.12
N VAL A 327 47.26 -40.81 24.16
CA VAL A 327 46.05 -39.98 24.26
C VAL A 327 46.12 -38.74 23.39
N GLU A 328 47.31 -38.20 23.10
CA GLU A 328 47.42 -37.01 22.25
C GLU A 328 47.19 -37.33 20.77
N GLU A 329 47.65 -38.48 20.26
CA GLU A 329 47.42 -38.91 18.86
C GLU A 329 46.03 -39.53 18.65
N VAL A 330 45.52 -40.29 19.64
CA VAL A 330 44.14 -40.82 19.62
C VAL A 330 43.13 -39.72 19.85
N ALA A 331 43.39 -38.74 20.72
CA ALA A 331 42.61 -37.51 20.75
C ALA A 331 42.75 -36.79 19.41
N CYS A 332 43.92 -36.72 18.75
CA CYS A 332 43.99 -36.09 17.43
C CYS A 332 43.11 -36.79 16.39
N ALA A 333 43.07 -38.13 16.29
CA ALA A 333 42.24 -38.85 15.31
C ALA A 333 40.74 -38.86 15.65
N VAL A 334 40.40 -38.90 16.94
CA VAL A 334 39.02 -38.91 17.44
C VAL A 334 38.46 -37.49 17.48
N THR A 335 39.22 -36.49 17.90
CA THR A 335 38.84 -35.06 17.87
C THR A 335 38.76 -34.55 16.42
N ALA A 336 39.59 -35.10 15.53
CA ALA A 336 39.49 -34.98 14.09
C ALA A 336 38.26 -35.64 13.46
N ALA A 337 37.75 -36.71 14.05
CA ALA A 337 36.48 -37.31 13.65
C ALA A 337 35.28 -36.57 14.28
N LEU A 338 35.50 -35.65 15.24
CA LEU A 338 34.46 -35.14 16.15
C LEU A 338 34.23 -33.60 16.24
N LEU A 339 35.00 -32.72 15.55
CA LEU A 339 34.78 -31.24 15.37
C LEU A 339 34.72 -30.49 13.95
N TRP A 340 33.75 -30.68 13.00
CA TRP A 340 33.56 -29.89 11.75
C TRP A 340 32.08 -29.60 11.51
N PRO A 341 31.60 -28.55 12.15
CA PRO A 341 30.40 -27.87 11.70
C PRO A 341 30.66 -26.41 11.41
N PHE A 342 31.86 -26.19 10.95
CA PHE A 342 32.60 -24.96 11.15
C PHE A 342 32.81 -24.27 9.80
N VAL A 343 32.94 -25.07 8.74
CA VAL A 343 32.80 -24.63 7.35
C VAL A 343 31.33 -24.55 6.88
N GLY A 344 30.37 -25.15 7.60
CA GLY A 344 28.93 -25.05 7.28
C GLY A 344 28.34 -23.65 7.54
N LEU A 345 28.90 -22.91 8.49
CA LEU A 345 28.51 -21.52 8.77
C LEU A 345 28.93 -20.57 7.63
N VAL A 346 29.92 -20.96 6.82
CA VAL A 346 30.36 -20.21 5.62
C VAL A 346 29.33 -20.34 4.48
N MET A 347 28.49 -21.37 4.48
CA MET A 347 27.35 -21.49 3.55
C MET A 347 26.10 -20.71 4.01
N PHE A 348 25.97 -20.46 5.32
CA PHE A 348 24.95 -19.57 5.90
C PHE A 348 25.23 -18.10 5.57
N ASP A 349 26.49 -17.64 5.68
CA ASP A 349 26.90 -16.28 5.32
C ASP A 349 26.75 -15.98 3.81
N ARG A 350 26.60 -17.04 2.98
CA ARG A 350 26.36 -16.97 1.53
C ARG A 350 24.87 -17.09 1.12
N GLY A 351 23.93 -17.12 2.07
CA GLY A 351 22.49 -16.98 1.80
C GLY A 351 21.78 -18.19 1.17
N GLN A 352 22.30 -19.42 1.34
CA GLN A 352 21.73 -20.62 0.69
C GLN A 352 20.71 -21.40 1.57
N ILE A 353 20.36 -20.90 2.77
CA ILE A 353 19.57 -21.59 3.81
C ILE A 353 18.71 -20.55 4.58
N ASP A 354 17.44 -20.84 4.91
CA ASP A 354 16.48 -19.91 5.55
C ASP A 354 16.28 -20.13 7.07
N LEU A 355 15.69 -19.13 7.74
CA LEU A 355 15.47 -19.01 9.20
C LEU A 355 14.84 -20.24 9.91
N PRO A 356 13.91 -21.01 9.31
CA PRO A 356 13.45 -22.27 9.89
C PRO A 356 14.55 -23.31 10.06
N LYS A 357 15.59 -23.29 9.21
CA LYS A 357 16.77 -24.18 9.32
C LYS A 357 17.73 -23.76 10.44
N TYR A 358 17.59 -22.54 10.96
CA TYR A 358 18.38 -22.00 12.07
C TYR A 358 17.89 -22.53 13.44
N LEU A 359 16.58 -22.71 13.62
CA LEU A 359 15.97 -23.28 14.85
C LEU A 359 16.29 -24.77 15.06
N ILE A 360 16.57 -25.48 13.96
CA ILE A 360 17.07 -26.86 13.94
C ILE A 360 18.44 -26.98 14.63
N GLY A 361 19.23 -25.92 14.56
CA GLY A 361 20.56 -25.87 15.12
C GLY A 361 20.59 -25.83 16.65
N VAL A 362 19.47 -26.01 17.33
CA VAL A 362 19.44 -25.84 18.77
C VAL A 362 19.48 -27.19 19.51
N PHE A 363 18.82 -28.24 18.99
CA PHE A 363 18.76 -29.57 19.66
C PHE A 363 19.35 -30.73 18.85
N VAL A 364 19.37 -30.66 17.51
CA VAL A 364 19.97 -31.68 16.63
C VAL A 364 21.34 -31.24 16.09
N HIS A 365 21.69 -29.96 16.31
CA HIS A 365 23.04 -29.45 16.08
C HIS A 365 24.12 -30.33 16.68
N PRO A 366 24.07 -30.81 17.93
CA PRO A 366 25.06 -31.73 18.49
C PRO A 366 25.56 -32.84 17.54
N LEU A 367 24.67 -33.31 16.66
CA LEU A 367 24.82 -34.60 15.99
C LEU A 367 24.94 -34.48 14.46
N ILE A 368 24.33 -33.46 13.84
CA ILE A 368 24.64 -33.11 12.42
C ILE A 368 26.07 -32.58 12.31
N ARG A 369 26.49 -31.85 13.35
CA ARG A 369 27.82 -31.28 13.52
C ARG A 369 28.94 -32.33 13.62
N PHE A 370 28.61 -33.52 14.11
CA PHE A 370 29.50 -34.67 14.25
C PHE A 370 29.88 -35.33 12.91
N VAL A 371 28.99 -35.32 11.92
CA VAL A 371 29.16 -36.10 10.68
C VAL A 371 30.01 -35.39 9.62
N ALA A 372 29.89 -34.08 9.50
CA ALA A 372 30.49 -33.31 8.39
C ALA A 372 32.04 -33.21 8.47
N LEU A 373 32.66 -33.95 9.37
CA LEU A 373 33.83 -33.58 10.14
C LEU A 373 34.93 -34.57 10.10
N VAL A 374 34.53 -35.79 10.35
CA VAL A 374 35.30 -36.92 9.95
C VAL A 374 35.74 -36.80 8.48
N PHE A 375 34.91 -36.20 7.62
CA PHE A 375 35.20 -36.01 6.19
C PHE A 375 36.36 -35.07 5.87
N ALA A 376 36.83 -34.31 6.85
CA ALA A 376 37.52 -33.08 6.55
C ALA A 376 38.89 -32.94 7.17
N ILE A 377 39.10 -33.58 8.32
CA ILE A 377 40.45 -33.97 8.73
C ILE A 377 41.06 -34.97 7.74
N GLU A 378 40.26 -35.74 6.99
CA GLU A 378 40.75 -36.55 5.88
C GLU A 378 41.44 -35.69 4.79
N THR A 379 41.12 -34.39 4.70
CA THR A 379 41.59 -33.51 3.61
C THR A 379 42.69 -32.50 3.96
N GLN A 380 42.93 -32.13 5.23
CA GLN A 380 43.79 -30.96 5.55
C GLN A 380 45.01 -31.18 6.47
N GLY A 381 45.10 -32.24 7.28
CA GLY A 381 46.25 -32.45 8.17
C GLY A 381 46.35 -31.47 9.36
N LEU A 382 46.81 -31.97 10.51
CA LEU A 382 46.56 -31.47 11.87
C LEU A 382 47.46 -30.29 12.38
N SER A 383 47.75 -29.24 11.59
CA SER A 383 48.70 -28.20 12.06
C SER A 383 48.14 -26.83 12.49
N ASP A 384 46.84 -26.53 12.34
CA ASP A 384 46.28 -25.20 12.67
C ASP A 384 45.17 -25.23 13.74
N ASP A 385 45.10 -24.19 14.57
CA ASP A 385 44.09 -23.98 15.62
C ASP A 385 42.68 -23.88 15.02
N ILE A 386 41.93 -24.98 15.14
CA ILE A 386 40.56 -25.17 14.66
C ILE A 386 39.53 -24.21 15.28
N SER A 387 39.90 -23.43 16.30
CA SER A 387 39.01 -22.46 16.96
C SER A 387 38.46 -21.39 16.01
N ARG A 388 39.18 -21.08 14.91
CA ARG A 388 38.75 -20.12 13.88
C ARG A 388 37.68 -20.66 12.95
N ASP A 389 37.65 -21.96 12.73
CA ASP A 389 36.63 -22.57 11.89
C ASP A 389 35.32 -22.69 12.68
N LEU A 390 35.32 -22.61 14.03
CA LEU A 390 34.18 -22.97 14.91
C LEU A 390 32.83 -22.25 14.64
N GLY A 391 32.82 -21.29 13.70
CA GLY A 391 31.73 -20.39 13.47
C GLY A 391 31.60 -19.36 14.61
N ARG A 392 30.87 -18.27 14.37
CA ARG A 392 30.79 -17.14 15.31
C ARG A 392 30.10 -17.47 16.65
N ASN A 393 29.43 -18.62 16.75
CA ASN A 393 28.55 -18.98 17.85
C ASN A 393 29.10 -20.11 18.75
N CYS A 394 30.26 -20.68 18.43
CA CYS A 394 30.89 -21.73 19.24
C CYS A 394 32.30 -21.37 19.66
N LYS A 395 32.69 -21.85 20.83
CA LYS A 395 33.99 -21.61 21.45
C LYS A 395 34.55 -22.90 22.03
N LYS A 396 35.79 -23.24 21.67
CA LYS A 396 36.58 -24.26 22.37
C LYS A 396 37.03 -23.68 23.72
N GLN A 397 36.76 -24.38 24.81
CA GLN A 397 37.23 -24.00 26.15
C GLN A 397 38.57 -24.68 26.44
N ASP A 398 38.64 -25.98 26.15
CA ASP A 398 39.85 -26.81 26.23
C ASP A 398 39.70 -28.02 25.29
N ASP A 399 40.58 -29.01 25.40
CA ASP A 399 40.59 -30.19 24.50
C ASP A 399 39.37 -31.10 24.70
N GLU A 400 38.74 -31.08 25.87
CA GLU A 400 37.60 -31.92 26.24
C GLU A 400 36.26 -31.16 26.23
N ASN A 401 36.28 -29.82 26.24
CA ASN A 401 35.11 -28.99 26.47
C ASN A 401 34.86 -27.93 25.37
N TYR A 402 33.63 -27.93 24.84
CA TYR A 402 33.20 -27.01 23.78
C TYR A 402 31.84 -26.41 24.13
N GLU A 403 31.68 -25.11 23.92
CA GLU A 403 30.40 -24.40 24.14
C GLU A 403 29.87 -23.80 22.83
N CYS A 404 28.57 -23.89 22.62
CA CYS A 404 27.88 -23.25 21.51
C CYS A 404 26.64 -22.53 22.01
N GLU A 405 26.43 -21.29 21.57
CA GLU A 405 25.26 -20.47 21.90
C GLU A 405 24.45 -20.13 20.64
N ASP A 406 23.20 -20.55 20.63
CA ASP A 406 22.29 -20.36 19.50
C ASP A 406 21.10 -19.49 19.93
N ASP A 407 20.67 -18.56 19.05
CA ASP A 407 19.50 -17.74 19.36
C ASP A 407 18.24 -18.61 19.32
N PHE A 408 17.42 -18.49 20.36
CA PHE A 408 16.13 -19.17 20.43
C PHE A 408 15.05 -18.25 19.85
N ASP A 409 14.64 -18.49 18.60
CA ASP A 409 13.58 -17.71 17.95
C ASP A 409 12.38 -18.56 17.55
N PHE A 410 11.65 -19.06 18.56
CA PHE A 410 10.43 -19.81 18.31
C PHE A 410 9.25 -18.84 18.25
N SER A 411 8.76 -18.54 17.06
CA SER A 411 7.49 -17.84 16.88
C SER A 411 6.36 -18.85 16.75
N LEU A 412 5.33 -18.75 17.60
CA LEU A 412 4.08 -19.46 17.36
C LEU A 412 3.32 -18.75 16.25
N ALA A 413 3.69 -19.04 14.99
CA ALA A 413 2.98 -18.55 13.83
C ALA A 413 1.47 -18.84 14.00
N GLY A 414 0.66 -17.79 13.98
CA GLY A 414 -0.79 -17.88 14.20
C GLY A 414 -1.29 -17.55 15.61
N LEU A 415 -0.47 -17.62 16.66
CA LEU A 415 -0.88 -17.23 18.03
C LEU A 415 -0.43 -15.81 18.42
N GLY A 416 0.58 -15.27 17.74
CA GLY A 416 1.11 -13.93 18.01
C GLY A 416 2.09 -13.91 19.19
N GLY A 417 2.95 -12.89 19.23
CA GLY A 417 4.04 -12.80 20.20
C GLY A 417 5.25 -13.68 19.84
N ARG A 418 6.39 -13.39 20.50
CA ARG A 418 7.66 -14.11 20.35
C ARG A 418 7.96 -14.86 21.65
N LEU A 419 8.19 -16.17 21.58
CA LEU A 419 8.60 -16.93 22.76
C LEU A 419 10.06 -16.62 23.06
N GLU A 420 10.30 -16.05 24.24
CA GLU A 420 11.65 -15.83 24.75
C GLU A 420 12.01 -16.98 25.69
N LEU A 421 13.20 -17.54 25.50
CA LEU A 421 13.70 -18.63 26.34
C LEU A 421 14.34 -18.06 27.61
N ASN A 422 13.93 -18.56 28.77
CA ASN A 422 14.49 -18.16 30.06
C ASN A 422 15.13 -19.32 30.80
N ASN A 423 14.61 -20.54 30.62
CA ASN A 423 15.03 -21.69 31.40
C ASN A 423 14.90 -23.00 30.62
N ILE A 424 15.72 -23.98 31.00
CA ILE A 424 15.66 -25.36 30.56
C ILE A 424 15.79 -26.31 31.75
N LYS A 425 14.97 -27.34 31.79
CA LYS A 425 14.98 -28.38 32.83
C LYS A 425 14.84 -29.76 32.21
N GLY A 426 15.57 -30.74 32.70
CA GLY A 426 15.39 -32.13 32.29
C GLY A 426 14.35 -32.87 33.14
N ILE A 427 13.50 -33.66 32.49
CA ILE A 427 12.64 -34.68 33.11
C ILE A 427 12.81 -36.01 32.37
N PRO A 428 12.42 -37.17 32.94
CA PRO A 428 12.61 -38.46 32.27
C PRO A 428 12.06 -38.53 30.83
N GLN A 429 10.97 -37.81 30.56
CA GLN A 429 10.32 -37.74 29.24
C GLN A 429 11.10 -36.87 28.23
N GLY A 430 11.99 -35.99 28.67
CA GLY A 430 12.76 -35.07 27.80
C GLY A 430 13.03 -33.70 28.43
N PRO A 431 13.59 -32.74 27.67
CA PRO A 431 13.79 -31.37 28.12
C PRO A 431 12.47 -30.58 28.12
N ILE A 432 12.32 -29.76 29.15
CA ILE A 432 11.33 -28.69 29.25
C ILE A 432 12.04 -27.37 28.98
N LEU A 433 11.63 -26.66 27.95
CA LEU A 433 12.03 -25.29 27.64
C LEU A 433 10.95 -24.36 28.16
N SER A 434 11.29 -23.23 28.77
CA SER A 434 10.28 -22.32 29.32
C SER A 434 10.75 -20.87 29.31
N GLY A 435 9.80 -19.94 29.30
CA GLY A 435 10.10 -18.53 29.40
C GLY A 435 8.92 -17.58 29.21
N THR A 436 9.23 -16.34 28.83
CA THR A 436 8.26 -15.24 28.70
C THR A 436 7.80 -15.06 27.26
N ILE A 437 6.67 -14.37 27.06
CA ILE A 437 6.24 -13.94 25.72
C ILE A 437 6.46 -12.45 25.54
N ALA A 438 7.26 -12.10 24.52
CA ALA A 438 7.47 -10.72 24.11
C ALA A 438 6.51 -10.31 22.98
N ASN A 439 6.26 -9.01 22.85
CA ASN A 439 5.49 -8.39 21.75
C ASN A 439 4.04 -8.89 21.58
N LEU A 440 3.46 -9.56 22.58
CA LEU A 440 2.02 -9.83 22.61
C LEU A 440 1.30 -8.56 23.06
N ARG A 441 0.98 -7.70 22.09
CA ARG A 441 0.22 -6.46 22.32
C ARG A 441 -1.28 -6.74 22.24
N ASP A 442 -2.05 -5.94 22.95
CA ASP A 442 -3.49 -5.94 22.78
C ASP A 442 -3.85 -5.48 21.37
N PHE A 443 -4.87 -6.12 20.80
CA PHE A 443 -5.40 -5.75 19.49
C PHE A 443 -6.02 -4.35 19.57
N ASP A 444 -5.50 -3.44 18.73
CA ASP A 444 -6.05 -2.11 18.58
C ASP A 444 -7.33 -2.19 17.74
N ILE A 445 -8.44 -1.71 18.31
CA ILE A 445 -9.76 -1.70 17.65
C ILE A 445 -9.92 -0.50 16.71
N GLY A 446 -8.92 0.39 16.64
CA GLY A 446 -8.96 1.60 15.83
C GLY A 446 -9.84 2.67 16.46
N GLN A 447 -10.19 3.71 15.70
CA GLN A 447 -11.01 4.82 16.19
C GLN A 447 -11.91 5.44 15.12
N ILE A 448 -13.06 5.98 15.53
CA ILE A 448 -13.85 6.89 14.69
C ILE A 448 -13.40 8.32 14.99
N THR A 449 -12.67 8.93 14.06
CA THR A 449 -12.01 10.24 14.25
C THR A 449 -12.95 11.41 13.98
N SER A 450 -13.91 11.25 13.06
CA SER A 450 -14.89 12.28 12.75
C SER A 450 -16.15 11.73 12.08
N VAL A 451 -17.26 12.45 12.22
CA VAL A 451 -18.49 12.25 11.45
C VAL A 451 -18.91 13.61 10.90
N ASN A 452 -18.57 13.85 9.63
CA ASN A 452 -18.79 15.14 8.96
C ASN A 452 -20.03 15.04 8.07
N ILE A 453 -20.93 16.01 8.19
CA ILE A 453 -22.20 16.04 7.47
C ILE A 453 -22.16 17.16 6.45
N ALA A 454 -22.29 16.81 5.18
CA ALA A 454 -22.62 17.74 4.10
C ALA A 454 -24.15 17.72 3.92
N ALA A 455 -24.80 18.82 4.29
CA ALA A 455 -26.25 18.96 4.16
C ALA A 455 -26.70 18.90 2.69
N PHE A 456 -28.00 18.68 2.48
CA PHE A 456 -28.62 18.65 1.16
C PHE A 456 -28.28 19.90 0.33
N LYS A 457 -27.64 19.66 -0.81
CA LYS A 457 -27.28 20.71 -1.76
C LYS A 457 -27.58 20.25 -3.18
N TRP A 458 -28.10 21.19 -3.98
CA TRP A 458 -28.24 21.01 -5.41
C TRP A 458 -26.87 21.14 -6.10
N GLN A 459 -26.51 20.12 -6.87
CA GLN A 459 -25.22 20.06 -7.54
C GLN A 459 -25.29 19.24 -8.82
N VAL A 460 -24.27 19.40 -9.68
CA VAL A 460 -24.09 18.59 -10.88
C VAL A 460 -23.32 17.33 -10.50
N THR A 461 -23.93 16.17 -10.73
CA THR A 461 -23.36 14.84 -10.46
C THR A 461 -23.33 13.99 -11.72
N GLY A 462 -22.42 13.03 -11.80
CA GLY A 462 -22.30 12.12 -12.93
C GLY A 462 -20.89 12.05 -13.48
N GLN A 463 -20.73 11.35 -14.60
CA GLN A 463 -19.45 11.13 -15.26
C GLN A 463 -19.67 11.01 -16.76
N CYS A 464 -18.61 11.21 -17.55
CA CYS A 464 -18.67 11.26 -19.01
C CYS A 464 -19.42 10.08 -19.64
N LYS A 465 -19.22 8.86 -19.12
CA LYS A 465 -19.85 7.64 -19.65
C LYS A 465 -21.34 7.52 -19.35
N SER A 466 -21.81 8.07 -18.23
CA SER A 466 -23.20 7.92 -17.76
C SER A 466 -24.03 9.20 -17.91
N GLY A 467 -23.42 10.29 -18.35
CA GLY A 467 -24.02 11.63 -18.38
C GLY A 467 -23.94 12.36 -17.04
N PHE A 468 -24.22 13.66 -17.08
CA PHE A 468 -24.32 14.52 -15.90
C PHE A 468 -25.77 14.96 -15.68
N PHE A 469 -26.17 14.99 -14.41
CA PHE A 469 -27.51 15.31 -13.93
C PHE A 469 -27.43 16.33 -12.79
N ILE A 470 -28.44 17.19 -12.67
CA ILE A 470 -28.60 18.03 -11.48
C ILE A 470 -29.37 17.21 -10.45
N THR A 471 -28.77 16.98 -9.30
CA THR A 471 -29.37 16.22 -8.20
C THR A 471 -29.28 17.02 -6.91
N ASN A 472 -30.18 16.74 -5.98
CA ASN A 472 -30.04 17.18 -4.62
C ASN A 472 -29.44 16.03 -3.81
N GLN A 473 -28.34 16.28 -3.11
CA GLN A 473 -27.65 15.22 -2.38
C GLN A 473 -27.10 15.76 -1.07
N ALA A 474 -27.17 14.93 -0.04
CA ALA A 474 -26.40 15.07 1.18
C ALA A 474 -25.37 13.94 1.26
N SER A 475 -24.24 14.18 1.93
CA SER A 475 -23.24 13.16 2.20
C SER A 475 -22.85 13.16 3.68
N ILE A 476 -22.58 11.98 4.23
CA ILE A 476 -21.97 11.81 5.55
C ILE A 476 -20.62 11.14 5.34
N PHE A 477 -19.55 11.80 5.77
CA PHE A 477 -18.19 11.28 5.72
C PHE A 477 -17.75 10.86 7.11
N ILE A 478 -17.20 9.65 7.21
CA ILE A 478 -16.76 9.08 8.48
C ILE A 478 -15.24 8.94 8.41
N GLY A 479 -14.55 9.68 9.27
CA GLY A 479 -13.13 9.50 9.49
C GLY A 479 -12.91 8.26 10.35
N VAL A 480 -12.10 7.32 9.85
CA VAL A 480 -11.80 6.06 10.53
C VAL A 480 -10.29 5.85 10.60
N GLU A 481 -9.82 5.38 11.75
CA GLU A 481 -8.53 4.74 11.93
C GLU A 481 -8.78 3.23 12.00
N PRO A 482 -8.39 2.44 10.97
CA PRO A 482 -8.65 1.00 10.95
C PRO A 482 -8.06 0.28 12.17
N PRO A 483 -8.67 -0.81 12.65
CA PRO A 483 -9.79 -1.55 12.05
C PRO A 483 -11.20 -1.00 12.36
N ALA A 484 -11.33 0.21 12.92
CA ALA A 484 -12.64 0.82 13.08
C ALA A 484 -13.31 1.03 11.72
N ALA A 485 -14.64 0.84 11.67
CA ALA A 485 -15.37 0.86 10.41
C ALA A 485 -16.83 1.31 10.56
N LEU A 486 -17.39 1.78 9.44
CA LEU A 486 -18.83 1.86 9.22
C LEU A 486 -19.38 0.45 8.99
N CYS A 487 -20.33 0.01 9.80
CA CYS A 487 -20.94 -1.29 9.64
C CYS A 487 -22.23 -1.22 8.83
N SER A 488 -23.09 -0.25 9.16
CA SER A 488 -24.33 -0.04 8.43
C SER A 488 -24.83 1.39 8.60
N ALA A 489 -25.65 1.81 7.63
CA ALA A 489 -26.41 3.03 7.69
C ALA A 489 -27.80 2.76 7.13
N ARG A 490 -28.84 3.26 7.80
CA ARG A 490 -30.23 3.16 7.31
C ARG A 490 -31.03 4.40 7.65
N ILE A 491 -32.00 4.69 6.81
CA ILE A 491 -32.96 5.77 7.06
C ILE A 491 -33.95 5.30 8.15
N VAL A 492 -34.29 6.20 9.06
CA VAL A 492 -35.32 6.01 10.09
C VAL A 492 -36.38 7.10 9.96
N ASP A 493 -37.61 6.79 10.35
CA ASP A 493 -38.75 7.72 10.31
C ASP A 493 -39.03 8.35 8.93
N ASP A 494 -39.03 7.54 7.85
CA ASP A 494 -39.34 7.98 6.48
C ASP A 494 -40.70 7.45 5.98
N PRO A 495 -41.83 8.04 6.42
CA PRO A 495 -43.17 7.53 6.15
C PRO A 495 -43.55 7.52 4.67
N LEU A 496 -42.99 8.42 3.86
CA LEU A 496 -43.26 8.49 2.42
C LEU A 496 -42.24 7.71 1.59
N ASN A 497 -41.22 7.09 2.21
CA ASN A 497 -40.07 6.50 1.50
C ASN A 497 -39.49 7.52 0.49
N GLU A 498 -39.25 8.73 0.99
CA GLU A 498 -38.78 9.89 0.24
C GLU A 498 -37.28 9.82 -0.05
N PHE A 499 -36.49 9.24 0.86
CA PHE A 499 -35.04 9.26 0.77
C PHE A 499 -34.49 7.91 0.28
N THR A 500 -33.48 7.96 -0.58
CA THR A 500 -32.62 6.81 -0.91
C THR A 500 -31.24 7.02 -0.34
N LEU A 501 -30.65 5.95 0.16
CA LEU A 501 -29.33 5.95 0.79
C LEU A 501 -28.43 4.94 0.07
N VAL A 502 -27.22 5.37 -0.27
CA VAL A 502 -26.16 4.55 -0.85
C VAL A 502 -24.95 4.63 0.07
N THR A 503 -24.44 3.48 0.48
CA THR A 503 -23.30 3.36 1.39
C THR A 503 -22.06 2.93 0.59
N GLY A 504 -21.01 3.75 0.60
CA GLY A 504 -19.64 3.36 0.27
C GLY A 504 -18.84 3.01 1.53
N ASP A 505 -17.53 2.81 1.41
CA ASP A 505 -16.69 2.34 2.52
C ASP A 505 -16.69 3.29 3.72
N ASN A 506 -16.57 4.61 3.49
CA ASN A 506 -16.54 5.65 4.53
C ASN A 506 -17.42 6.87 4.21
N GLU A 507 -18.22 6.78 3.13
CA GLU A 507 -19.13 7.84 2.71
C GLU A 507 -20.53 7.26 2.53
N ILE A 508 -21.52 7.96 3.06
CA ILE A 508 -22.93 7.67 2.85
C ILE A 508 -23.51 8.82 2.04
N THR A 509 -24.10 8.49 0.89
CA THR A 509 -24.78 9.42 0.01
C THR A 509 -26.29 9.27 0.17
N ILE A 510 -26.99 10.39 0.33
CA ILE A 510 -28.45 10.43 0.48
C ILE A 510 -29.06 11.33 -0.57
N GLN A 511 -30.10 10.84 -1.25
CA GLN A 511 -30.83 11.57 -2.29
C GLN A 511 -32.34 11.57 -1.99
N PRO A 512 -33.02 12.72 -2.04
CA PRO A 512 -34.48 12.81 -1.94
C PRO A 512 -35.14 12.57 -3.32
N GLY A 513 -36.35 12.01 -3.32
CA GLY A 513 -37.15 11.72 -4.52
C GLY A 513 -38.10 12.84 -4.96
N PHE A 514 -38.35 13.82 -4.10
CA PHE A 514 -39.31 14.92 -4.23
C PHE A 514 -40.74 14.46 -4.55
N LYS A 515 -41.29 13.51 -3.77
CA LYS A 515 -42.69 13.09 -3.94
C LYS A 515 -43.66 14.25 -3.67
N PRO A 516 -44.81 14.34 -4.37
CA PRO A 516 -45.76 15.45 -4.22
C PRO A 516 -46.17 15.72 -2.76
N ASP A 517 -46.44 14.67 -1.99
CA ASP A 517 -46.86 14.79 -0.58
C ASP A 517 -45.72 15.27 0.34
N TYR A 518 -44.47 14.94 0.00
CA TYR A 518 -43.29 15.44 0.73
C TYR A 518 -43.07 16.93 0.48
N VAL A 519 -43.22 17.39 -0.78
CA VAL A 519 -43.06 18.81 -1.14
C VAL A 519 -44.08 19.69 -0.39
N GLN A 520 -45.30 19.18 -0.15
CA GLN A 520 -46.33 19.92 0.60
C GLN A 520 -46.06 20.00 2.10
N ASN A 521 -45.43 18.97 2.68
CA ASN A 521 -45.13 18.91 4.11
C ASN A 521 -43.75 18.26 4.36
N PRO A 522 -42.65 19.00 4.13
CA PRO A 522 -41.31 18.43 4.19
C PRO A 522 -40.89 18.10 5.63
N TYR A 523 -40.27 16.93 5.82
CA TYR A 523 -39.71 16.47 7.10
C TYR A 523 -38.21 16.16 6.97
N PRO A 524 -37.42 16.24 8.05
CA PRO A 524 -35.98 15.99 7.99
C PRO A 524 -35.66 14.52 7.69
N CYS A 525 -34.53 14.28 7.02
CA CYS A 525 -33.99 12.94 6.85
C CYS A 525 -33.25 12.52 8.13
N ARG A 526 -33.67 11.41 8.74
CA ARG A 526 -32.99 10.83 9.91
C ARG A 526 -32.28 9.54 9.51
N ILE A 527 -31.01 9.43 9.86
CA ILE A 527 -30.15 8.31 9.45
C ILE A 527 -29.54 7.68 10.71
N ARG A 528 -29.82 6.40 10.91
CA ARG A 528 -29.18 5.56 11.92
C ARG A 528 -27.83 5.12 11.36
N LEU A 529 -26.76 5.55 12.02
CA LEU A 529 -25.38 5.20 11.70
C LEU A 529 -24.86 4.20 12.74
N VAL A 530 -24.36 3.06 12.28
CA VAL A 530 -23.82 2.00 13.16
C VAL A 530 -22.37 1.77 12.82
N THR A 531 -21.50 2.00 13.80
CA THR A 531 -20.05 1.83 13.69
C THR A 531 -19.56 0.84 14.73
N THR A 532 -18.32 0.38 14.61
CA THR A 532 -17.69 -0.47 15.65
C THR A 532 -17.55 0.23 17.01
N HIS A 533 -17.71 1.56 17.06
CA HIS A 533 -17.52 2.40 18.24
C HIS A 533 -18.81 3.11 18.71
N GLY A 534 -19.98 2.63 18.27
CA GLY A 534 -21.22 3.25 18.70
C GLY A 534 -22.22 3.47 17.59
N VAL A 535 -23.40 3.87 18.02
CA VAL A 535 -24.53 4.24 17.19
C VAL A 535 -24.76 5.74 17.27
N ARG A 536 -25.14 6.36 16.15
CA ARG A 536 -25.52 7.78 16.04
C ARG A 536 -26.82 7.92 15.26
N THR A 537 -27.63 8.94 15.55
CA THR A 537 -28.74 9.34 14.69
C THR A 537 -28.44 10.68 14.07
N ILE A 538 -28.13 10.72 12.79
CA ILE A 538 -27.88 11.96 12.07
C ILE A 538 -29.21 12.51 11.58
N THR A 539 -29.52 13.77 11.91
CA THR A 539 -30.69 14.48 11.39
C THR A 539 -30.23 15.54 10.40
N ILE A 540 -30.64 15.39 9.14
CA ILE A 540 -30.38 16.35 8.07
C ILE A 540 -31.68 17.12 7.80
N PRO A 541 -31.69 18.47 7.90
CA PRO A 541 -32.87 19.27 7.57
C PRO A 541 -33.38 18.99 6.15
N PRO A 542 -34.68 19.18 5.87
CA PRO A 542 -35.22 18.94 4.53
C PRO A 542 -34.50 19.80 3.47
N PRO A 543 -34.38 19.32 2.22
CA PRO A 543 -33.77 20.07 1.13
C PRO A 543 -34.52 21.39 0.92
N ARG A 544 -33.79 22.48 0.70
CA ARG A 544 -34.38 23.74 0.28
C ARG A 544 -34.74 23.71 -1.20
N GLU A 545 -35.77 24.47 -1.55
CA GLU A 545 -36.11 24.73 -2.96
C GLU A 545 -34.94 25.44 -3.69
N GLN A 546 -34.82 25.15 -4.99
CA GLN A 546 -33.87 25.85 -5.85
C GLN A 546 -34.36 27.26 -6.13
N THR A 547 -33.44 28.23 -6.09
CA THR A 547 -33.73 29.55 -6.65
C THR A 547 -33.59 29.53 -8.17
N ILE A 548 -34.28 30.42 -8.88
CA ILE A 548 -34.20 30.54 -10.34
C ILE A 548 -32.74 30.74 -10.81
N GLN A 549 -31.97 31.54 -10.09
CA GLN A 549 -30.56 31.79 -10.40
C GLN A 549 -29.72 30.52 -10.26
N GLU A 550 -29.92 29.75 -9.20
CA GLU A 550 -29.18 28.50 -8.98
C GLU A 550 -29.50 27.44 -10.03
N THR A 551 -30.75 27.36 -10.49
CA THR A 551 -31.12 26.47 -11.60
C THR A 551 -30.34 26.84 -12.87
N GLN A 552 -30.22 28.13 -13.19
CA GLN A 552 -29.44 28.60 -14.35
C GLN A 552 -27.94 28.32 -14.20
N ASP A 553 -27.38 28.54 -13.01
CA ASP A 553 -25.97 28.30 -12.71
C ASP A 553 -25.62 26.80 -12.77
N LEU A 554 -26.49 25.95 -12.23
CA LEU A 554 -26.32 24.49 -12.24
C LEU A 554 -26.45 23.91 -13.65
N GLU A 555 -27.39 24.40 -14.48
CA GLU A 555 -27.47 24.00 -15.88
C GLU A 555 -26.23 24.43 -16.67
N THR A 556 -25.74 25.65 -16.42
CA THR A 556 -24.48 26.12 -17.02
C THR A 556 -23.30 25.24 -16.59
N GLY A 557 -23.22 24.86 -15.30
CA GLY A 557 -22.22 23.95 -14.78
C GLY A 557 -22.30 22.55 -15.42
N ARG A 558 -23.51 22.01 -15.61
CA ARG A 558 -23.74 20.71 -16.25
C ARG A 558 -23.25 20.70 -17.69
N LEU A 559 -23.56 21.75 -18.46
CA LEU A 559 -23.09 21.90 -19.84
C LEU A 559 -21.55 21.99 -19.91
N ARG A 560 -20.90 22.69 -18.96
CA ARG A 560 -19.43 22.73 -18.87
C ARG A 560 -18.82 21.36 -18.56
N ALA A 561 -19.43 20.60 -17.64
CA ALA A 561 -18.97 19.25 -17.31
C ALA A 561 -19.08 18.31 -18.54
N ILE A 562 -20.17 18.38 -19.30
CA ILE A 562 -20.32 17.64 -20.58
C ILE A 562 -19.23 18.05 -21.58
N ALA A 563 -19.00 19.36 -21.76
CA ALA A 563 -17.96 19.86 -22.67
C ALA A 563 -16.56 19.36 -22.27
N SER A 564 -16.28 19.25 -20.97
CA SER A 564 -14.98 18.75 -20.48
C SER A 564 -14.71 17.28 -20.81
N CYS A 565 -15.75 16.46 -21.02
CA CYS A 565 -15.59 15.07 -21.43
C CYS A 565 -15.09 14.93 -22.87
N TYR A 566 -15.49 15.86 -23.75
CA TYR A 566 -14.98 15.90 -25.13
C TYR A 566 -13.51 16.34 -25.21
N ARG A 567 -12.98 16.98 -24.15
CA ARG A 567 -11.58 17.45 -24.04
C ARG A 567 -10.57 16.31 -23.80
N TRP A 568 -10.99 15.14 -23.32
CA TRP A 568 -10.07 14.07 -22.87
C TRP A 568 -9.76 12.98 -23.92
N GLU A 569 -10.48 12.90 -25.05
CA GLU A 569 -10.35 11.75 -25.98
C GLU A 569 -9.56 12.02 -27.28
N LYS A 570 -9.15 13.26 -27.61
CA LYS A 570 -8.52 13.52 -28.93
C LYS A 570 -7.00 13.23 -28.95
N HIS A 571 -6.63 12.06 -29.46
CA HIS A 571 -5.25 11.67 -29.79
C HIS A 571 -4.89 12.23 -31.18
N PHE A 572 -3.70 12.84 -31.33
CA PHE A 572 -3.26 13.40 -32.62
C PHE A 572 -2.86 12.29 -33.60
N THR A 573 -3.59 12.14 -34.71
CA THR A 573 -3.20 11.24 -35.81
C THR A 573 -2.21 11.93 -36.78
N PRO A 574 -1.45 11.21 -37.63
CA PRO A 574 -0.43 11.82 -38.50
C PRO A 574 -0.94 12.90 -39.45
N ARG A 575 -2.25 12.92 -39.75
CA ARG A 575 -2.91 14.00 -40.47
C ARG A 575 -4.26 14.31 -39.84
N GLU A 576 -4.37 15.50 -39.24
CA GLU A 576 -5.58 15.98 -38.59
C GLU A 576 -6.26 17.07 -39.43
N LYS A 577 -7.58 16.98 -39.57
CA LYS A 577 -8.43 18.04 -40.14
C LYS A 577 -9.19 18.73 -39.03
N ILE A 578 -8.94 20.02 -38.85
CA ILE A 578 -9.54 20.83 -37.79
C ILE A 578 -10.52 21.82 -38.42
N ARG A 579 -11.80 21.65 -38.12
CA ARG A 579 -12.86 22.53 -38.60
C ARG A 579 -13.05 23.74 -37.69
N TRP A 580 -13.45 24.86 -38.28
CA TRP A 580 -13.91 26.01 -37.53
C TRP A 580 -15.28 25.73 -36.94
N LEU A 581 -15.46 26.02 -35.64
CA LEU A 581 -16.63 25.60 -34.87
C LEU A 581 -17.50 26.75 -34.36
N ILE A 582 -17.17 27.99 -34.70
CA ILE A 582 -17.91 29.18 -34.29
C ILE A 582 -18.57 29.78 -35.54
N ASP A 583 -19.89 29.87 -35.57
CA ASP A 583 -20.58 30.47 -36.71
C ASP A 583 -20.18 31.96 -36.83
N PRO A 584 -19.69 32.42 -37.98
CA PRO A 584 -19.35 33.83 -38.17
C PRO A 584 -20.62 34.71 -38.14
N PRO A 585 -20.51 35.99 -37.78
CA PRO A 585 -21.61 36.94 -37.96
C PRO A 585 -21.99 37.07 -39.44
N SER A 586 -23.13 37.70 -39.72
CA SER A 586 -23.64 37.85 -41.08
C SER A 586 -22.58 38.38 -42.07
N ASP A 587 -22.69 37.96 -43.33
CA ASP A 587 -21.80 38.24 -44.46
C ASP A 587 -21.43 39.71 -44.73
N THR A 588 -22.05 40.66 -44.03
CA THR A 588 -21.84 42.11 -44.13
C THR A 588 -20.90 42.68 -43.06
N GLU A 589 -20.52 41.90 -42.04
CA GLU A 589 -19.66 42.36 -40.93
C GLU A 589 -18.20 41.95 -41.12
N GLN A 590 -17.27 42.84 -40.75
CA GLN A 590 -15.84 42.52 -40.71
C GLN A 590 -15.53 41.70 -39.45
N TYR A 591 -14.98 40.50 -39.64
CA TYR A 591 -14.56 39.62 -38.55
C TYR A 591 -13.18 38.99 -38.82
N LEU A 592 -12.54 38.54 -37.75
CA LEU A 592 -11.28 37.80 -37.79
C LEU A 592 -11.42 36.47 -37.06
N GLN A 593 -10.81 35.43 -37.60
CA GLN A 593 -10.74 34.09 -37.02
C GLN A 593 -9.33 33.83 -36.48
N LEU A 594 -9.19 33.80 -35.15
CA LEU A 594 -7.94 33.42 -34.49
C LEU A 594 -7.96 31.93 -34.13
N TRP A 595 -6.97 31.21 -34.61
CA TRP A 595 -6.70 29.82 -34.27
C TRP A 595 -5.44 29.75 -33.43
N GLN A 596 -5.54 29.10 -32.26
CA GLN A 596 -4.41 28.80 -31.39
C GLN A 596 -4.40 27.28 -31.21
N ILE A 597 -3.30 26.63 -31.56
CA ILE A 597 -3.20 25.17 -31.56
C ILE A 597 -1.90 24.77 -30.89
N ASP A 598 -1.98 24.04 -29.80
CA ASP A 598 -0.82 23.51 -29.07
C ASP A 598 -0.76 21.99 -29.25
N VAL A 599 0.37 21.50 -29.77
CA VAL A 599 0.63 20.06 -29.91
C VAL A 599 1.80 19.69 -28.99
N SER A 600 1.57 18.75 -28.09
CA SER A 600 2.53 18.30 -27.07
C SER A 600 2.94 16.84 -27.28
N ASN A 601 4.00 16.44 -26.57
CA ASN A 601 4.66 15.13 -26.70
C ASN A 601 5.33 14.90 -28.07
N LEU A 602 5.83 15.97 -28.70
CA LEU A 602 6.58 15.92 -29.97
C LEU A 602 8.07 15.63 -29.75
N GLN A 603 8.69 14.93 -30.70
CA GLN A 603 10.13 14.64 -30.70
C GLN A 603 10.92 15.76 -31.40
N PRO A 604 12.21 15.99 -31.08
CA PRO A 604 13.03 17.05 -31.69
C PRO A 604 13.13 17.02 -33.22
N GLY A 605 12.87 15.88 -33.87
CA GLY A 605 12.86 15.72 -35.33
C GLY A 605 11.48 15.82 -35.99
N ASP A 606 10.41 15.96 -35.20
CA ASP A 606 9.04 16.09 -35.70
C ASP A 606 8.84 17.45 -36.37
N ARG A 607 8.06 17.48 -37.45
CA ARG A 607 7.66 18.72 -38.12
C ARG A 607 6.16 18.73 -38.37
N ILE A 608 5.50 19.79 -37.94
CA ILE A 608 4.09 20.04 -38.25
C ILE A 608 4.00 20.94 -39.46
N ARG A 609 3.22 20.54 -40.47
CA ARG A 609 2.83 21.36 -41.60
C ARG A 609 1.38 21.75 -41.45
N VAL A 610 1.09 23.03 -41.65
CA VAL A 610 -0.29 23.54 -41.65
C VAL A 610 -0.67 23.95 -43.06
N GLU A 611 -1.76 23.41 -43.55
CA GLU A 611 -2.35 23.71 -44.85
C GLU A 611 -3.77 24.22 -44.68
N ASP A 612 -4.18 25.14 -45.55
CA ASP A 612 -5.58 25.53 -45.66
C ASP A 612 -6.43 24.47 -46.39
N GLN A 613 -7.73 24.72 -46.52
CA GLN A 613 -8.67 23.86 -47.22
C GLN A 613 -8.34 23.64 -48.71
N ALA A 614 -7.54 24.51 -49.34
CA ALA A 614 -7.10 24.40 -50.73
C ALA A 614 -5.76 23.64 -50.86
N GLY A 615 -5.17 23.19 -49.74
CA GLY A 615 -3.86 22.53 -49.72
C GLY A 615 -2.69 23.52 -49.84
N LYS A 616 -2.93 24.83 -49.72
CA LYS A 616 -1.86 25.83 -49.67
C LYS A 616 -1.23 25.78 -48.29
N ARG A 617 0.09 25.62 -48.25
CA ARG A 617 0.87 25.65 -47.01
C ARG A 617 0.86 27.07 -46.41
N ILE A 618 0.52 27.15 -45.13
CA ILE A 618 0.47 28.40 -44.36
C ILE A 618 1.76 28.56 -43.56
N LEU A 619 2.15 27.53 -42.81
CA LEU A 619 3.41 27.49 -42.08
C LEU A 619 3.91 26.07 -41.89
N SER A 620 5.18 25.95 -41.49
CA SER A 620 5.70 24.74 -40.86
C SER A 620 6.30 25.07 -39.50
N ALA A 621 6.13 24.17 -38.53
CA ALA A 621 6.58 24.34 -37.16
C ALA A 621 7.40 23.13 -36.69
N LEU A 622 8.45 23.43 -35.93
CA LEU A 622 9.28 22.49 -35.20
C LEU A 622 8.97 22.63 -33.70
N PRO A 623 9.05 21.54 -32.91
CA PRO A 623 8.78 21.60 -31.49
C PRO A 623 9.85 22.39 -30.73
N SER A 624 9.43 23.04 -29.66
CA SER A 624 10.28 23.57 -28.59
C SER A 624 11.19 22.47 -27.98
N GLU A 625 12.20 22.86 -27.20
CA GLU A 625 13.03 21.89 -26.46
C GLU A 625 12.20 21.02 -25.49
N THR A 626 11.04 21.51 -25.04
CA THR A 626 10.09 20.81 -24.18
C THR A 626 9.10 19.92 -24.95
N GLY A 627 9.26 19.77 -26.27
CA GLY A 627 8.41 18.89 -27.08
C GLY A 627 7.02 19.45 -27.36
N ILE A 628 6.87 20.78 -27.34
CA ILE A 628 5.60 21.49 -27.62
C ILE A 628 5.75 22.35 -28.88
N ALA A 629 4.80 22.26 -29.81
CA ALA A 629 4.66 23.18 -30.93
C ALA A 629 3.37 23.99 -30.75
N GLY A 630 3.51 25.27 -30.42
CA GLY A 630 2.38 26.22 -30.33
C GLY A 630 2.22 27.00 -31.63
N LEU A 631 1.01 27.02 -32.18
CA LEU A 631 0.67 27.64 -33.46
C LEU A 631 -0.38 28.72 -33.21
N THR A 632 -0.16 29.91 -33.75
CA THR A 632 -1.18 30.97 -33.76
C THR A 632 -1.37 31.44 -35.20
N LEU A 633 -2.62 31.49 -35.66
CA LEU A 633 -2.99 31.89 -37.02
C LEU A 633 -4.20 32.80 -36.97
N LEU A 634 -4.21 33.86 -37.78
CA LEU A 634 -5.34 34.78 -37.90
C LEU A 634 -5.74 34.86 -39.36
N PHE A 635 -7.05 34.76 -39.62
CA PHE A 635 -7.61 34.89 -40.96
C PHE A 635 -8.75 35.93 -40.96
N GLU A 636 -8.95 36.59 -42.09
CA GLU A 636 -9.94 37.66 -42.23
C GLU A 636 -11.11 37.26 -43.12
N GLY A 637 -12.32 37.64 -42.67
CA GLY A 637 -13.51 37.71 -43.50
C GLY A 637 -13.88 36.39 -44.20
N LYS A 638 -14.48 36.52 -45.39
CA LYS A 638 -15.06 35.40 -46.16
C LYS A 638 -14.01 34.43 -46.70
N ASP A 639 -12.76 34.87 -46.80
CA ASP A 639 -11.64 34.06 -47.28
C ASP A 639 -10.97 33.26 -46.14
N ALA A 640 -11.46 33.40 -44.90
CA ALA A 640 -10.97 32.62 -43.78
C ALA A 640 -11.29 31.12 -43.96
N PRO A 641 -10.31 30.23 -43.73
CA PRO A 641 -10.46 28.81 -43.99
C PRO A 641 -11.51 28.20 -43.03
N SER A 642 -12.43 27.43 -43.59
CA SER A 642 -13.39 26.66 -42.79
C SER A 642 -12.76 25.43 -42.12
N GLU A 643 -11.58 25.02 -42.60
CA GLU A 643 -10.81 23.87 -42.13
C GLU A 643 -9.31 24.12 -42.31
N LEU A 644 -8.52 23.70 -41.32
CA LEU A 644 -7.06 23.58 -41.41
C LEU A 644 -6.66 22.11 -41.40
N SER A 645 -5.68 21.74 -42.22
CA SER A 645 -5.03 20.43 -42.16
C SER A 645 -3.68 20.54 -41.46
N LEU A 646 -3.47 19.74 -40.41
CA LEU A 646 -2.19 19.60 -39.72
C LEU A 646 -1.61 18.24 -40.07
N GLU A 647 -0.49 18.23 -40.78
CA GLU A 647 0.25 17.02 -41.12
C GLU A 647 1.54 16.96 -40.31
N LEU A 648 1.85 15.79 -39.77
CA LEU A 648 3.03 15.56 -38.96
C LEU A 648 4.01 14.66 -39.70
N ASP A 649 5.13 15.24 -40.10
CA ASP A 649 6.28 14.51 -40.62
C ASP A 649 7.21 14.15 -39.45
N GLY A 650 7.15 12.90 -38.99
CA GLY A 650 7.97 12.42 -37.88
C GLY A 650 7.98 10.90 -37.80
N ILE A 651 8.98 10.32 -37.12
CA ILE A 651 9.05 8.87 -36.90
C ILE A 651 7.99 8.49 -35.87
N ILE A 652 7.08 7.57 -36.21
CA ILE A 652 6.09 7.03 -35.27
C ILE A 652 6.72 5.80 -34.60
N ASN A 653 7.03 5.91 -33.30
CA ASN A 653 7.46 4.77 -32.48
C ASN A 653 6.27 4.26 -31.65
N GLU A 654 5.99 2.95 -31.71
CA GLU A 654 4.83 2.33 -31.03
C GLU A 654 4.89 2.40 -29.49
N ASN A 655 6.06 2.70 -28.91
CA ASN A 655 6.27 2.80 -27.46
C ASN A 655 6.19 4.24 -26.91
N GLN A 656 5.81 5.24 -27.72
CA GLN A 656 5.77 6.64 -27.30
C GLN A 656 4.42 7.02 -26.69
N GLU A 657 4.44 7.93 -25.70
CA GLU A 657 3.21 8.56 -25.23
C GLU A 657 2.44 9.21 -26.39
N PRO A 658 1.10 9.12 -26.39
CA PRO A 658 0.32 9.71 -27.46
C PRO A 658 0.52 11.22 -27.50
N ARG A 659 0.69 11.74 -28.72
CA ARG A 659 0.73 13.17 -29.02
C ARG A 659 -0.64 13.77 -28.71
N LYS A 660 -0.66 14.86 -27.93
CA LYS A 660 -1.89 15.54 -27.50
C LYS A 660 -2.01 16.88 -28.21
N MET A 661 -3.23 17.28 -28.52
CA MET A 661 -3.53 18.54 -29.20
C MET A 661 -4.63 19.29 -28.45
N GLU A 662 -4.38 20.57 -28.17
CA GLU A 662 -5.36 21.51 -27.63
C GLU A 662 -5.59 22.61 -28.67
N ILE A 663 -6.85 22.94 -28.94
CA ILE A 663 -7.20 23.96 -29.94
C ILE A 663 -8.09 25.01 -29.30
N ARG A 664 -7.75 26.27 -29.47
CA ARG A 664 -8.59 27.42 -29.13
C ARG A 664 -8.90 28.24 -30.37
N GLN A 665 -10.18 28.41 -30.64
CA GLN A 665 -10.72 29.23 -31.71
C GLN A 665 -11.35 30.48 -31.11
N THR A 666 -11.03 31.66 -31.62
CA THR A 666 -11.61 32.93 -31.15
C THR A 666 -12.05 33.77 -32.33
N LEU A 667 -13.33 34.15 -32.33
CA LEU A 667 -13.94 35.00 -33.33
C LEU A 667 -13.92 36.45 -32.82
N TYR A 668 -13.34 37.33 -33.62
CA TYR A 668 -13.26 38.76 -33.36
C TYR A 668 -14.18 39.52 -34.30
N ALA A 669 -14.99 40.45 -33.79
CA ALA A 669 -15.78 41.36 -34.60
C ALA A 669 -15.17 42.76 -34.59
N HIS A 670 -15.28 43.48 -35.71
CA HIS A 670 -14.88 44.87 -35.80
C HIS A 670 -15.64 45.70 -34.75
N ARG A 671 -14.92 46.52 -34.01
CA ARG A 671 -15.46 47.34 -32.92
C ARG A 671 -15.32 48.83 -33.21
N SER A 672 -14.11 49.28 -33.58
CA SER A 672 -13.85 50.70 -33.82
C SER A 672 -12.61 50.89 -34.71
N SER A 673 -12.32 52.13 -35.09
CA SER A 673 -11.08 52.47 -35.81
C SER A 673 -10.58 53.84 -35.42
N VAL A 674 -9.26 54.01 -35.43
CA VAL A 674 -8.58 55.28 -35.10
C VAL A 674 -7.64 55.69 -36.24
N PRO A 675 -7.56 56.98 -36.59
CA PRO A 675 -6.57 57.45 -37.56
C PRO A 675 -5.15 57.10 -37.12
N ALA A 676 -4.31 56.68 -38.07
CA ALA A 676 -2.93 56.32 -37.78
C ALA A 676 -2.00 56.71 -38.95
N PRO A 677 -0.73 57.05 -38.67
CA PRO A 677 0.28 57.25 -39.70
C PRO A 677 0.44 56.04 -40.64
N LEU A 678 0.89 56.29 -41.86
CA LEU A 678 1.20 55.24 -42.84
C LEU A 678 2.34 54.33 -42.39
N ASN A 679 3.34 54.90 -41.71
CA ASN A 679 4.51 54.18 -41.21
C ASN A 679 4.49 54.18 -39.68
N LEU A 680 4.11 53.06 -39.09
CA LEU A 680 4.27 52.82 -37.67
C LEU A 680 5.64 52.16 -37.40
N GLN A 681 6.13 52.28 -36.18
CA GLN A 681 7.27 51.53 -35.65
C GLN A 681 6.85 50.59 -34.53
N ARG A 682 5.74 50.88 -33.86
CA ARG A 682 5.19 50.08 -32.76
C ARG A 682 3.67 50.04 -32.83
N LEU A 683 3.12 48.88 -32.48
CA LEU A 683 1.71 48.66 -32.14
C LEU A 683 1.66 47.62 -31.01
N SER A 684 1.07 47.96 -29.87
CA SER A 684 0.98 47.08 -28.70
C SER A 684 -0.18 47.46 -27.78
N PHE A 685 -0.61 46.54 -26.92
CA PHE A 685 -1.48 46.86 -25.78
C PHE A 685 -0.68 46.91 -24.48
N ASP A 686 -0.90 47.95 -23.69
CA ASP A 686 -0.43 48.08 -22.31
C ASP A 686 -1.62 48.02 -21.34
N LYS A 687 -1.36 47.62 -20.09
CA LYS A 687 -2.33 47.66 -19.00
C LYS A 687 -1.93 48.74 -17.99
N ASP A 688 -2.84 49.67 -17.71
CA ASP A 688 -2.73 50.63 -16.61
C ASP A 688 -3.89 50.41 -15.63
N GLY A 689 -3.64 49.60 -14.61
CA GLY A 689 -4.68 49.13 -13.68
C GLY A 689 -5.78 48.34 -14.39
N LYS A 690 -6.98 48.92 -14.50
CA LYS A 690 -8.14 48.34 -15.20
C LYS A 690 -8.30 48.84 -16.64
N ARG A 691 -7.45 49.77 -17.09
CA ARG A 691 -7.53 50.36 -18.44
C ARG A 691 -6.73 49.51 -19.42
N ASN A 692 -7.32 49.26 -20.59
CA ASN A 692 -6.62 48.72 -21.75
C ASN A 692 -6.15 49.89 -22.59
N LEU A 693 -4.83 50.08 -22.71
CA LEU A 693 -4.21 51.15 -23.48
C LEU A 693 -3.66 50.58 -24.79
N LEU A 694 -4.11 51.10 -25.93
CA LEU A 694 -3.48 50.88 -27.22
C LEU A 694 -2.34 51.87 -27.39
N VAL A 695 -1.13 51.38 -27.58
CA VAL A 695 0.08 52.16 -27.79
C VAL A 695 0.57 51.95 -29.22
N TYR A 696 0.75 53.04 -29.95
CA TYR A 696 1.41 53.00 -31.26
C TYR A 696 2.38 54.16 -31.40
N SER A 697 3.48 53.94 -32.10
CA SER A 697 4.47 54.99 -32.37
C SER A 697 4.86 55.05 -33.83
N SER A 698 5.26 56.24 -34.27
CA SER A 698 5.96 56.51 -35.52
C SER A 698 7.37 57.02 -35.18
N LEU A 699 8.19 57.33 -36.20
CA LEU A 699 9.55 57.86 -36.03
C LEU A 699 9.67 59.07 -35.08
N HIS A 700 8.62 59.87 -34.91
CA HIS A 700 8.67 61.13 -34.18
C HIS A 700 7.66 61.24 -33.02
N GLU A 701 6.68 60.33 -32.95
CA GLU A 701 5.55 60.45 -32.02
C GLU A 701 5.12 59.09 -31.46
N GLU A 702 4.93 59.00 -30.15
CA GLU A 702 4.20 57.90 -29.49
C GLU A 702 2.81 58.38 -29.04
N HIS A 703 1.79 57.59 -29.39
CA HIS A 703 0.38 57.82 -29.06
C HIS A 703 -0.11 56.73 -28.10
N LYS A 704 -0.82 57.13 -27.04
CA LYS A 704 -1.49 56.21 -26.10
C LYS A 704 -2.98 56.48 -26.05
N LEU A 705 -3.78 55.50 -26.46
CA LEU A 705 -5.24 55.55 -26.50
C LEU A 705 -5.83 54.61 -25.45
N ASP A 706 -6.75 55.09 -24.63
CA ASP A 706 -7.60 54.23 -23.81
C ASP A 706 -8.69 53.60 -24.68
N VAL A 707 -8.67 52.27 -24.77
CA VAL A 707 -9.61 51.46 -25.56
C VAL A 707 -10.52 50.60 -24.66
N SER A 708 -10.66 50.97 -23.39
CA SER A 708 -11.49 50.22 -22.44
C SER A 708 -12.99 50.32 -22.77
N ALA A 709 -13.44 51.46 -23.31
CA ALA A 709 -14.85 51.72 -23.63
C ALA A 709 -15.21 51.39 -25.11
N PRO A 710 -16.38 50.79 -25.40
CA PRO A 710 -16.73 50.28 -26.73
C PRO A 710 -16.73 51.28 -27.88
N THR A 711 -17.10 52.53 -27.60
CA THR A 711 -17.65 53.43 -28.62
C THR A 711 -16.66 54.45 -29.18
N VAL A 712 -15.68 54.95 -28.42
CA VAL A 712 -14.65 55.88 -28.92
C VAL A 712 -13.34 55.74 -28.12
N PRO A 713 -12.21 55.36 -28.75
CA PRO A 713 -10.89 55.41 -28.11
C PRO A 713 -10.52 56.83 -27.68
N VAL A 714 -10.02 57.01 -26.45
CA VAL A 714 -9.70 58.33 -25.88
C VAL A 714 -8.19 58.52 -25.82
N LEU A 715 -7.65 59.57 -26.46
CA LEU A 715 -6.22 59.92 -26.39
C LEU A 715 -5.86 60.36 -24.96
N GLN A 716 -4.94 59.62 -24.34
CA GLN A 716 -4.45 59.88 -22.97
C GLN A 716 -3.11 60.62 -22.95
N GLY A 717 -2.32 60.56 -24.05
CA GLY A 717 -1.05 61.28 -24.14
C GLY A 717 -0.39 61.18 -25.53
N LEU A 718 0.33 62.24 -25.88
CA LEU A 718 1.21 62.36 -27.04
C LEU A 718 2.62 62.67 -26.52
N ILE A 719 3.62 61.85 -26.88
CA ILE A 719 5.03 62.09 -26.53
C ILE A 719 5.79 62.30 -27.85
N ALA A 720 6.43 63.46 -28.00
CA ALA A 720 7.37 63.69 -29.09
C ALA A 720 8.73 63.08 -28.69
N GLU A 721 9.19 62.06 -29.40
CA GLU A 721 10.50 61.45 -29.14
C GLU A 721 11.60 62.17 -29.95
N SER A 722 12.74 62.44 -29.31
CA SER A 722 13.94 62.98 -29.96
C SER A 722 14.84 61.86 -30.50
N GLU A 723 15.24 62.00 -31.76
CA GLU A 723 16.34 61.33 -32.49
C GLU A 723 16.90 60.02 -31.89
N HIS A 724 16.38 58.89 -32.37
CA HIS A 724 17.20 57.69 -32.58
C HIS A 724 16.91 57.10 -33.96
N ILE A 725 17.93 57.18 -34.83
CA ILE A 725 17.92 56.62 -36.18
C ILE A 725 17.98 55.10 -36.04
N VAL A 726 16.85 54.43 -36.29
CA VAL A 726 16.81 53.01 -36.68
C VAL A 726 16.37 53.01 -38.13
N GLU A 727 17.20 52.43 -39.00
CA GLU A 727 16.96 52.31 -40.45
C GLU A 727 15.55 51.75 -40.76
N GLU A 728 14.97 52.21 -41.87
CA GLU A 728 13.61 51.95 -42.38
C GLU A 728 13.20 50.46 -42.39
N THR A 729 12.86 49.91 -41.22
CA THR A 729 12.29 48.57 -41.06
C THR A 729 10.84 48.71 -40.60
N GLN A 730 9.93 48.09 -41.34
CA GLN A 730 8.48 48.18 -41.09
C GLN A 730 8.07 47.45 -39.80
N VAL A 731 7.06 48.02 -39.14
CA VAL A 731 6.29 47.56 -37.98
C VAL A 731 6.39 46.07 -37.67
N ILE A 732 6.83 45.71 -36.45
CA ILE A 732 6.43 44.43 -35.83
C ILE A 732 6.11 44.62 -34.33
N HIS A 733 5.01 43.98 -33.90
CA HIS A 733 4.59 43.69 -32.52
C HIS A 733 5.73 43.71 -31.47
N ARG A 734 5.71 44.68 -30.56
CA ARG A 734 6.64 44.79 -29.40
C ARG A 734 5.86 44.85 -28.09
N GLU A 735 5.70 43.73 -27.41
CA GLU A 735 5.17 43.69 -26.04
C GLU A 735 6.19 44.19 -24.99
N GLN A 736 7.47 44.40 -25.37
CA GLN A 736 8.50 44.95 -24.50
C GLN A 736 9.36 45.98 -25.24
N GLN A 737 9.69 47.10 -24.57
CA GLN A 737 10.59 48.15 -25.06
C GLN A 737 11.93 47.54 -25.54
N ILE A 738 12.31 47.81 -26.79
CA ILE A 738 13.64 47.43 -27.31
C ILE A 738 14.77 48.15 -26.60
N ALA A 739 14.51 49.26 -25.90
CA ALA A 739 15.54 50.08 -25.26
C ALA A 739 16.42 49.36 -24.21
N SER A 740 16.10 48.14 -23.77
CA SER A 740 16.92 47.37 -22.82
C SER A 740 17.55 46.08 -23.37
N SER A 741 17.33 45.70 -24.65
CA SER A 741 17.88 44.46 -25.23
C SER A 741 18.55 44.62 -26.60
N ILE A 742 18.92 45.85 -26.96
CA ILE A 742 19.55 46.21 -28.25
C ILE A 742 20.76 45.29 -28.54
N THR A 743 21.65 45.09 -27.57
CA THR A 743 22.89 44.31 -27.78
C THR A 743 22.74 42.82 -28.05
N GLN A 744 21.63 42.17 -27.68
CA GLN A 744 21.49 40.70 -27.80
C GLN A 744 20.79 40.31 -29.11
N HIS A 745 19.76 41.05 -29.51
CA HIS A 745 19.07 40.82 -30.78
C HIS A 745 19.92 41.29 -31.97
N GLU A 746 20.67 42.39 -31.84
CA GLU A 746 21.58 42.86 -32.89
C GLU A 746 22.67 41.84 -33.22
N LYS A 747 23.32 41.25 -32.21
CA LYS A 747 24.32 40.19 -32.40
C LYS A 747 23.73 38.96 -33.11
N THR A 748 22.55 38.52 -32.70
CA THR A 748 21.87 37.39 -33.37
C THR A 748 21.44 37.76 -34.81
N LEU A 749 21.00 38.99 -35.06
CA LEU A 749 20.68 39.47 -36.40
C LEU A 749 21.92 39.54 -37.29
N GLU A 750 23.08 39.97 -36.78
CA GLU A 750 24.35 39.92 -37.50
C GLU A 750 24.73 38.49 -37.91
N LEU A 751 24.51 37.51 -37.01
CA LEU A 751 24.72 36.08 -37.30
C LEU A 751 23.76 35.54 -38.37
N LEU A 752 22.50 36.00 -38.37
CA LEU A 752 21.45 35.49 -39.26
C LEU A 752 21.40 36.17 -40.63
N ARG A 753 21.83 37.44 -40.73
CA ARG A 753 21.76 38.26 -41.96
C ARG A 753 22.41 37.60 -43.18
N PRO A 754 23.59 36.93 -43.10
CA PRO A 754 24.18 36.22 -44.23
C PRO A 754 23.31 35.05 -44.74
N ARG A 755 22.46 34.47 -43.87
CA ARG A 755 21.61 33.31 -44.18
C ARG A 755 20.22 33.68 -44.69
N LEU A 756 19.69 34.83 -44.29
CA LEU A 756 18.29 35.22 -44.52
C LEU A 756 18.11 36.26 -45.64
N GLY A 757 19.17 36.94 -46.07
CA GLY A 757 19.09 37.93 -47.16
C GLY A 757 18.48 39.26 -46.72
N ASN A 758 17.62 39.87 -47.55
CA ASN A 758 17.03 41.18 -47.28
C ASN A 758 15.94 41.07 -46.19
N ILE A 759 16.15 41.78 -45.08
CA ILE A 759 15.24 41.76 -43.92
C ILE A 759 14.31 42.95 -44.03
N LEU A 760 13.01 42.68 -44.10
CA LEU A 760 11.98 43.71 -44.24
C LEU A 760 11.33 44.08 -42.91
N ALA A 761 11.33 43.16 -41.95
CA ALA A 761 10.61 43.32 -40.69
C ALA A 761 11.25 42.46 -39.58
N ILE A 762 11.28 42.95 -38.32
CA ILE A 762 11.89 42.27 -37.17
C ILE A 762 11.05 42.46 -35.90
N GLY A 763 10.76 41.39 -35.14
CA GLY A 763 10.03 41.51 -33.87
C GLY A 763 10.08 40.26 -33.00
N ASN A 764 9.31 40.25 -31.90
CA ASN A 764 9.37 39.23 -30.84
C ASN A 764 7.96 38.77 -30.41
N PRO A 765 7.20 38.11 -31.30
CA PRO A 765 5.84 37.69 -30.97
C PRO A 765 5.85 36.58 -29.89
N ARG A 766 4.91 36.66 -28.96
CA ARG A 766 4.63 35.54 -28.05
C ARG A 766 3.75 34.52 -28.75
N ILE A 767 4.25 33.30 -28.90
CA ILE A 767 3.52 32.18 -29.48
C ILE A 767 3.56 31.03 -28.48
N GLY A 768 2.39 30.60 -28.01
CA GLY A 768 2.28 29.59 -26.95
C GLY A 768 3.11 29.96 -25.71
N GLU A 769 3.91 29.01 -25.22
CA GLU A 769 4.77 29.18 -24.05
C GLU A 769 6.18 29.75 -24.36
N LEU A 770 6.45 30.14 -25.61
CA LEU A 770 7.77 30.63 -26.02
C LEU A 770 8.06 32.02 -25.42
N LYS A 771 9.07 32.10 -24.55
CA LYS A 771 9.40 33.33 -23.79
C LYS A 771 10.44 34.22 -24.45
N LYS A 772 11.31 33.69 -25.32
CA LYS A 772 12.43 34.40 -25.95
C LYS A 772 12.44 34.10 -27.45
N THR A 773 11.78 34.94 -28.23
CA THR A 773 11.60 34.72 -29.67
C THR A 773 12.15 35.88 -30.49
N LEU A 774 12.61 35.58 -31.70
CA LEU A 774 12.95 36.57 -32.72
C LEU A 774 12.32 36.14 -34.04
N TYR A 775 11.42 36.97 -34.56
CA TYR A 775 10.88 36.83 -35.89
C TYR A 775 11.65 37.73 -36.86
N VAL A 776 11.97 37.18 -38.03
CA VAL A 776 12.63 37.88 -39.13
C VAL A 776 11.79 37.71 -40.40
N GLY A 777 11.22 38.82 -40.87
CA GLY A 777 10.40 38.92 -42.09
C GLY A 777 11.24 39.21 -43.34
N MET A 778 10.86 38.57 -44.43
CA MET A 778 11.50 38.57 -45.76
C MET A 778 10.43 38.76 -46.85
N GLU A 779 10.82 39.01 -48.10
CA GLU A 779 9.87 39.26 -49.21
C GLU A 779 8.82 38.13 -49.42
N GLN A 780 9.16 36.88 -49.09
CA GLN A 780 8.30 35.71 -49.27
C GLN A 780 7.80 35.10 -47.94
N GLY A 781 7.71 35.89 -46.87
CA GLY A 781 7.19 35.46 -45.57
C GLY A 781 8.18 35.72 -44.44
N GLY A 782 8.44 34.73 -43.58
CA GLY A 782 9.41 34.94 -42.50
C GLY A 782 9.67 33.73 -41.63
N THR A 783 10.64 33.87 -40.74
CA THR A 783 11.09 32.80 -39.86
C THR A 783 11.09 33.26 -38.40
N LEU A 784 10.51 32.44 -37.52
CA LEU A 784 10.56 32.61 -36.07
C LEU A 784 11.65 31.74 -35.47
N PHE A 785 12.50 32.35 -34.65
CA PHE A 785 13.62 31.73 -33.96
C PHE A 785 13.39 31.70 -32.45
N ASP A 786 13.87 30.65 -31.81
CA ASP A 786 14.10 30.55 -30.36
C ASP A 786 15.44 31.21 -30.00
N LEU A 787 15.40 32.16 -29.07
CA LEU A 787 16.57 32.86 -28.54
C LEU A 787 16.97 32.39 -27.13
N SER A 788 16.53 31.20 -26.72
CA SER A 788 17.01 30.59 -25.47
C SER A 788 18.54 30.45 -25.46
N ASN A 789 19.15 30.20 -26.62
CA ASN A 789 20.59 30.34 -26.87
C ASN A 789 20.86 31.34 -28.03
N PRO A 790 21.17 32.62 -27.75
CA PRO A 790 21.34 33.66 -28.76
C PRO A 790 22.51 33.45 -29.73
N GLU A 791 23.53 32.69 -29.31
CA GLU A 791 24.71 32.35 -30.14
C GLU A 791 24.39 31.21 -31.12
N ASN A 792 23.30 30.48 -30.89
CA ASN A 792 22.81 29.42 -31.77
C ASN A 792 21.28 29.46 -31.87
N PRO A 793 20.72 30.48 -32.55
CA PRO A 793 19.28 30.64 -32.68
C PRO A 793 18.66 29.48 -33.43
N ARG A 794 17.63 28.86 -32.85
CA ARG A 794 16.97 27.68 -33.44
C ARG A 794 15.72 28.09 -34.19
N GLU A 795 15.58 27.66 -35.43
CA GLU A 795 14.36 27.86 -36.22
C GLU A 795 13.20 27.07 -35.58
N LEU A 796 12.09 27.75 -35.30
CA LEU A 796 10.87 27.15 -34.76
C LEU A 796 9.74 27.14 -35.76
N GLN A 797 9.52 28.25 -36.48
CA GLN A 797 8.43 28.35 -37.44
C GLN A 797 8.88 29.04 -38.71
N LYS A 798 8.40 28.56 -39.85
CA LYS A 798 8.59 29.18 -41.15
C LYS A 798 7.24 29.47 -41.77
N TYR A 799 6.99 30.74 -42.10
CA TYR A 799 5.76 31.22 -42.71
C TYR A 799 5.98 31.42 -44.22
N GLU A 800 5.03 30.95 -45.04
CA GLU A 800 5.07 31.06 -46.50
C GLU A 800 4.52 32.41 -47.02
N GLY A 801 4.11 33.29 -46.10
CA GLY A 801 3.60 34.62 -46.37
C GLY A 801 3.65 35.48 -45.11
N LYS A 802 3.13 36.70 -45.21
CA LYS A 802 3.05 37.65 -44.09
C LYS A 802 2.26 37.04 -42.90
N PRO A 803 2.89 36.79 -41.75
CA PRO A 803 2.22 36.19 -40.60
C PRO A 803 1.27 37.17 -39.92
N TRP A 804 0.34 36.63 -39.14
CA TRP A 804 -0.74 37.40 -38.52
C TRP A 804 -0.31 38.52 -37.58
N PHE A 805 0.84 38.37 -36.91
CA PHE A 805 1.33 39.33 -35.91
C PHE A 805 2.06 40.52 -36.54
N GLU A 806 2.37 40.47 -37.84
CA GLU A 806 2.81 41.68 -38.53
C GLU A 806 1.61 42.63 -38.64
N ASP A 807 1.84 43.91 -38.32
CA ASP A 807 0.81 44.97 -38.27
C ASP A 807 -0.33 44.75 -37.26
N THR A 808 -0.27 43.75 -36.39
CA THR A 808 -1.29 43.55 -35.35
C THR A 808 -0.74 43.64 -33.95
N ALA A 809 -1.62 43.84 -32.98
CA ALA A 809 -1.38 43.69 -31.56
C ALA A 809 -2.53 42.90 -30.93
N LEU A 810 -2.21 41.98 -30.03
CA LEU A 810 -3.20 41.13 -29.38
C LEU A 810 -3.21 41.38 -27.87
N SER A 811 -4.40 41.36 -27.28
CA SER A 811 -4.66 41.37 -25.84
C SER A 811 -5.72 40.30 -25.53
N ASP A 812 -6.00 40.05 -24.25
CA ASP A 812 -6.91 38.98 -23.79
C ASP A 812 -8.30 39.02 -24.46
N ARG A 813 -8.81 40.22 -24.78
CA ARG A 813 -10.13 40.44 -25.40
C ARG A 813 -10.12 41.30 -26.66
N LEU A 814 -9.01 41.98 -26.95
CA LEU A 814 -8.93 42.98 -28.02
C LEU A 814 -7.82 42.63 -29.00
N LEU A 815 -8.05 42.96 -30.26
CA LEU A 815 -7.05 42.88 -31.33
C LEU A 815 -7.01 44.22 -32.05
N ALA A 816 -5.83 44.81 -32.21
CA ALA A 816 -5.62 45.99 -33.04
C ALA A 816 -4.87 45.60 -34.31
N ARG A 817 -5.24 46.17 -35.45
CA ARG A 817 -4.60 45.94 -36.75
C ARG A 817 -4.36 47.26 -37.47
N HIS A 818 -3.12 47.52 -37.87
CA HIS A 818 -2.78 48.65 -38.72
C HIS A 818 -3.19 48.36 -40.17
N ALA A 819 -3.97 49.27 -40.74
CA ALA A 819 -4.44 49.21 -42.12
C ALA A 819 -3.91 50.46 -42.85
N PRO A 820 -2.64 50.45 -43.32
CA PRO A 820 -1.97 51.63 -43.88
C PRO A 820 -2.73 52.20 -45.10
N GLU A 821 -3.25 51.33 -45.98
CA GLU A 821 -4.07 51.71 -47.14
C GLU A 821 -5.33 52.53 -46.78
N LYS A 822 -5.83 52.37 -45.55
CA LYS A 822 -7.00 53.08 -45.03
C LYS A 822 -6.63 54.22 -44.08
N GLY A 823 -5.34 54.46 -43.83
CA GLY A 823 -4.83 55.48 -42.91
C GLY A 823 -5.33 55.32 -41.46
N LYS A 824 -5.54 54.08 -40.99
CA LYS A 824 -6.16 53.80 -39.68
C LYS A 824 -5.64 52.53 -39.01
N ILE A 825 -5.82 52.44 -37.70
CA ILE A 825 -5.77 51.20 -36.93
C ILE A 825 -7.21 50.75 -36.66
N GLU A 826 -7.53 49.50 -37.01
CA GLU A 826 -8.82 48.85 -36.76
C GLU A 826 -8.74 48.06 -35.45
N ILE A 827 -9.74 48.22 -34.58
CA ILE A 827 -9.82 47.54 -33.29
C ILE A 827 -10.98 46.55 -33.34
N PHE A 828 -10.71 45.31 -32.94
CA PHE A 828 -11.65 44.21 -32.89
C PHE A 828 -11.79 43.69 -31.46
N GLU A 829 -12.96 43.14 -31.14
CA GLU A 829 -13.25 42.52 -29.84
C GLU A 829 -13.65 41.06 -30.02
N ALA A 830 -13.16 40.20 -29.12
CA ALA A 830 -13.54 38.79 -29.08
C ALA A 830 -15.03 38.65 -28.70
N ILE A 831 -15.83 38.16 -29.64
CA ILE A 831 -17.28 37.95 -29.47
C ILE A 831 -17.64 36.50 -29.13
N ALA A 832 -16.77 35.55 -29.50
CA ALA A 832 -16.93 34.14 -29.16
C ALA A 832 -15.56 33.46 -29.09
N SER A 833 -15.41 32.48 -28.19
CA SER A 833 -14.22 31.65 -28.08
C SER A 833 -14.62 30.21 -27.74
N ARG A 834 -13.94 29.23 -28.33
CA ARG A 834 -14.17 27.80 -28.11
C ARG A 834 -12.83 27.11 -27.93
N ILE A 835 -12.73 26.28 -26.91
CA ILE A 835 -11.58 25.41 -26.65
C ILE A 835 -12.02 23.98 -26.92
N ILE A 836 -11.20 23.21 -27.64
CA ILE A 836 -11.43 21.84 -28.09
C ILE A 836 -10.30 20.97 -27.53
#